data_AF-A0A961LVE4-F1
#
_entry.id   AF-A0A961LVE4-F1
#
_cell.length_a   1.000
_cell.length_b   1.000
_cell.length_c   1.000
_cell.angle_alpha   90.00
_cell.angle_beta   90.00
_cell.angle_gamma   90.00
#
_symmetry.space_group_name_H-M   'P 1'
#
loop_
_entity.id
_entity.type
_entity.pdbx_description
1 polymer ?
#
loop_
_entity_poly.entity_id
_entity_poly.type
_entity_poly.pdbx_seq_one_letter_code
_entity_poly.pdbx_strand_id
1 'polypeptide(L)'
;MIEYLLTAHPVTGAIRALTPGLLREALLLPRPRPFDPMSVLAAQIDAPWAESLALAPTETAVSILAELKGLILATPDMRPDGIDLSPLPDSRAVRHLAALLDLWRALDDALPEGLDTIRRAIAGEGVPLEPLPLLDLPLPDDTPAAIRSLHAALVARFGLAPTAALQTWQAEQAALTNGAPPGCTLAQVQRHLLSAAPPVPQDDSLTIWGLRDLVEEAEACAAMAQKLIAQGTRPQDIALLVPEDPACHRHLARAFSRVGVPLSGLPNPTPERDLAGEALTHLLSALQTPAPAMAVASLYALPSMPWPDATGTALAREALDGRAQPRWATAAEGPLAEITGLIARPRPADGEELRRRLEQFAALLPDNNLRHGMQARLNLLRPHLHVATAPDWALLTALAAPRTPEPPAPLRIVEGVSIIRDGEPPWRPAHILMVLGVSDGRYPRPPANSALFMDSERETIAQTIGLRLEGRAERLACDLALFRRQIALPSQRLVMFCPRQGLDGSAQMPGPALALIARCIADPAAPDRPVTEPESLIRDLRNDPTVHRLCASGAAGPATPLPTLPTEGVVRLGRDLLMLRQTEDGLAAPQSPSRLETLLVSPLAWLLDQAGAGPVEWLPQEWDIMTAGTLAHDVLEHLFRPGEPLPSDIEIAERTSPIIAEAIRRKAAFAQGSLWAVERDSLTREVILAARNWATALRAMQAEVVANEVGLRGTWHGIALRGFADSVLRLPDGDLLIVDHKKSRTGQRQERMQAGWDLQTELYRAMLSNPAPPPEGAPPSPFNGTHGKIGVAYHLLNDSGILCHGIEIASEGVTPITADISVNALKMLKERLADVGAGHIRLNSAEDAGFFSKMCKLTPYALEASPLIAAFTIGAGNAVDEDEE
;
A
#
# COMPACT_ATOMS: atom_id res chain seq x y z
N MET A 1 -32.87 -9.40 -8.51
CA MET A 1 -34.34 -9.51 -8.33
C MET A 1 -35.14 -9.21 -9.59
N ILE A 2 -34.89 -8.12 -10.32
CA ILE A 2 -35.50 -7.93 -11.66
C ILE A 2 -35.20 -9.11 -12.60
N GLU A 3 -34.03 -9.72 -12.45
CA GLU A 3 -33.59 -10.90 -13.20
C GLU A 3 -34.48 -12.13 -13.03
N TYR A 4 -35.34 -12.18 -12.01
CA TYR A 4 -36.36 -13.22 -11.88
C TYR A 4 -37.48 -13.09 -12.92
N LEU A 5 -37.65 -11.91 -13.51
CA LEU A 5 -38.54 -11.69 -14.63
C LEU A 5 -37.81 -12.13 -15.90
N LEU A 6 -38.29 -13.22 -16.51
CA LEU A 6 -37.74 -13.77 -17.74
C LEU A 6 -38.64 -13.39 -18.91
N THR A 7 -38.01 -13.01 -20.03
CA THR A 7 -38.69 -12.73 -21.28
C THR A 7 -38.20 -13.67 -22.38
N ALA A 8 -39.07 -14.01 -23.32
CA ALA A 8 -38.69 -14.77 -24.51
C ALA A 8 -38.57 -13.83 -25.71
N HIS A 9 -37.42 -13.83 -26.37
CA HIS A 9 -37.22 -13.02 -27.56
C HIS A 9 -38.22 -13.43 -28.66
N PRO A 10 -38.98 -12.49 -29.25
CA PRO A 10 -40.05 -12.79 -30.20
C PRO A 10 -39.58 -13.52 -31.47
N VAL A 11 -38.34 -13.30 -31.91
CA VAL A 11 -37.83 -13.87 -33.18
C VAL A 11 -37.05 -15.15 -32.96
N THR A 12 -36.19 -15.19 -31.94
CA THR A 12 -35.27 -16.32 -31.73
C THR A 12 -35.78 -17.31 -30.70
N GLY A 13 -36.81 -16.96 -29.93
CA GLY A 13 -37.29 -17.74 -28.79
C GLY A 13 -36.30 -17.78 -27.61
N ALA A 14 -35.18 -17.06 -27.69
CA ALA A 14 -34.16 -17.07 -26.65
C ALA A 14 -34.71 -16.46 -25.35
N ILE A 15 -34.57 -17.19 -24.25
CA ILE A 15 -35.01 -16.74 -22.93
C ILE A 15 -33.92 -15.85 -22.33
N ARG A 16 -34.32 -14.70 -21.79
CA ARG A 16 -33.41 -13.69 -21.23
C ARG A 16 -33.96 -13.19 -19.89
N ALA A 17 -33.08 -12.98 -18.93
CA ALA A 17 -33.41 -12.23 -17.72
C ALA A 17 -33.59 -10.75 -18.07
N LEU A 18 -34.59 -10.11 -17.47
CA LEU A 18 -34.72 -8.67 -17.56
C LEU A 18 -33.59 -7.99 -16.79
N THR A 19 -32.97 -7.01 -17.43
CA THR A 19 -32.00 -6.10 -16.82
C THR A 19 -32.42 -4.67 -17.13
N PRO A 20 -32.00 -3.68 -16.32
CA PRO A 20 -32.22 -2.28 -16.66
C PRO A 20 -31.63 -1.92 -18.03
N GLY A 21 -30.48 -2.48 -18.40
CA GLY A 21 -29.90 -2.31 -19.73
C GLY A 21 -30.84 -2.79 -20.84
N LEU A 22 -31.36 -4.01 -20.74
CA LEU A 22 -32.32 -4.57 -21.70
C LEU A 22 -33.60 -3.75 -21.76
N LEU A 23 -34.17 -3.34 -20.63
CA LEU A 23 -35.36 -2.47 -20.60
C LEU A 23 -35.11 -1.16 -21.33
N ARG A 24 -33.97 -0.51 -21.08
CA ARG A 24 -33.61 0.76 -21.71
C ARG A 24 -33.47 0.63 -23.22
N GLU A 25 -32.83 -0.46 -23.68
CA GLU A 25 -32.63 -0.75 -25.10
C GLU A 25 -33.93 -1.14 -25.81
N ALA A 26 -34.72 -2.04 -25.21
CA ALA A 26 -35.96 -2.53 -25.79
C ALA A 26 -37.09 -1.49 -25.78
N LEU A 27 -37.09 -0.54 -24.83
CA LEU A 27 -38.15 0.47 -24.67
C LEU A 27 -37.72 1.89 -25.06
N LEU A 28 -36.52 2.07 -25.63
CA LEU A 28 -35.93 3.37 -25.98
C LEU A 28 -36.17 4.43 -24.88
N LEU A 29 -35.72 4.13 -23.66
CA LEU A 29 -35.95 5.00 -22.52
C LEU A 29 -34.95 6.17 -22.49
N PRO A 30 -35.36 7.36 -22.01
CA PRO A 30 -34.46 8.49 -21.81
C PRO A 30 -33.26 8.13 -20.93
N ARG A 31 -32.14 8.84 -21.10
CA ARG A 31 -30.99 8.67 -20.21
C ARG A 31 -31.37 9.07 -18.78
N PRO A 32 -31.01 8.26 -17.77
CA PRO A 32 -31.25 8.62 -16.38
C PRO A 32 -30.48 9.88 -16.01
N ARG A 33 -31.00 10.63 -15.04
CA ARG A 33 -30.27 11.75 -14.45
C ARG A 33 -29.01 11.23 -13.74
N PRO A 34 -27.90 12.00 -13.71
CA PRO A 34 -26.75 11.67 -12.87
C PRO A 34 -27.17 11.53 -11.40
N PHE A 35 -26.68 10.48 -10.75
CA PHE A 35 -26.95 10.23 -9.34
C PHE A 35 -25.73 10.64 -8.51
N ASP A 36 -25.82 11.77 -7.82
CA ASP A 36 -24.80 12.26 -6.89
C ASP A 36 -25.40 12.51 -5.50
N PRO A 37 -25.38 11.51 -4.61
CA PRO A 37 -26.06 11.60 -3.32
C PRO A 37 -25.25 12.34 -2.25
N MET A 38 -23.95 12.52 -2.41
CA MET A 38 -23.08 12.99 -1.31
C MET A 38 -23.37 14.44 -0.93
N SER A 39 -23.60 15.30 -1.93
CA SER A 39 -23.95 16.71 -1.71
C SER A 39 -25.28 16.85 -0.97
N VAL A 40 -26.27 16.01 -1.30
CA VAL A 40 -27.59 16.00 -0.68
C VAL A 40 -27.53 15.44 0.75
N LEU A 41 -26.78 14.37 0.97
CA LEU A 41 -26.55 13.80 2.30
C LEU A 41 -25.89 14.81 3.25
N ALA A 42 -24.86 15.52 2.77
CA ALA A 42 -24.17 16.53 3.57
C ALA A 42 -25.04 17.75 3.94
N ALA A 43 -26.06 18.05 3.12
CA ALA A 43 -27.01 19.13 3.39
C ALA A 43 -28.04 18.78 4.48
N GLN A 44 -28.22 17.51 4.83
CA GLN A 44 -29.17 17.06 5.85
C GLN A 44 -28.56 17.02 7.25
N ILE A 45 -28.30 18.21 7.79
CA ILE A 45 -27.66 18.38 9.11
C ILE A 45 -28.51 17.89 10.29
N ASP A 46 -29.84 17.81 10.13
CA ASP A 46 -30.78 17.39 11.18
C ASP A 46 -31.21 15.92 11.07
N ALA A 47 -30.63 15.16 10.11
CA ALA A 47 -30.98 13.76 9.92
C ALA A 47 -30.44 12.88 11.07
N PRO A 48 -31.09 11.74 11.38
CA PRO A 48 -30.66 10.84 12.46
C PRO A 48 -29.23 10.31 12.35
N TRP A 49 -28.64 10.33 11.15
CA TRP A 49 -27.29 9.86 10.85
C TRP A 49 -26.26 10.97 10.71
N ALA A 50 -26.61 12.24 10.94
CA ALA A 50 -25.72 13.39 10.68
C ALA A 50 -24.39 13.31 11.44
N GLU A 51 -24.41 12.94 12.73
CA GLU A 51 -23.19 12.77 13.53
C GLU A 51 -22.32 11.60 13.01
N SER A 52 -22.94 10.49 12.63
CA SER A 52 -22.23 9.34 12.06
C SER A 52 -21.62 9.67 10.69
N LEU A 53 -22.34 10.45 9.87
CA LEU A 53 -21.87 10.91 8.57
C LEU A 53 -20.68 11.87 8.72
N ALA A 54 -20.65 12.70 9.77
CA ALA A 54 -19.50 13.57 10.04
C ALA A 54 -18.24 12.80 10.46
N LEU A 55 -18.41 11.67 11.16
CA LEU A 55 -17.30 10.82 11.62
C LEU A 55 -16.79 9.85 10.55
N ALA A 56 -17.71 9.23 9.81
CA ALA A 56 -17.42 8.21 8.80
C ALA A 56 -18.29 8.42 7.55
N PRO A 57 -17.95 9.40 6.67
CA PRO A 57 -18.80 9.80 5.56
C PRO A 57 -19.10 8.67 4.57
N THR A 58 -18.08 7.87 4.23
CA THR A 58 -18.17 6.84 3.20
C THR A 58 -19.02 5.66 3.67
N GLU A 59 -18.69 5.10 4.83
CA GLU A 59 -19.34 3.93 5.43
C GLU A 59 -20.80 4.22 5.78
N THR A 60 -21.05 5.42 6.32
CA THR A 60 -22.40 5.87 6.66
C THR A 60 -23.24 6.09 5.40
N ALA A 61 -22.68 6.72 4.36
CA ALA A 61 -23.38 6.91 3.09
C ALA A 61 -23.75 5.58 2.42
N VAL A 62 -22.83 4.60 2.39
CA VAL A 62 -23.11 3.25 1.85
C VAL A 62 -24.31 2.61 2.56
N SER A 63 -24.36 2.70 3.89
CA SER A 63 -25.45 2.14 4.69
C SER A 63 -26.79 2.83 4.42
N ILE A 64 -26.82 4.17 4.35
CA ILE A 64 -28.03 4.95 4.06
C ILE A 64 -28.55 4.65 2.66
N LEU A 65 -27.66 4.61 1.66
CA LEU A 65 -28.02 4.38 0.27
C LEU A 65 -28.54 2.96 0.01
N ALA A 66 -28.04 1.96 0.76
CA ALA A 66 -28.57 0.61 0.70
C ALA A 66 -30.04 0.55 1.19
N GLU A 67 -30.36 1.23 2.29
CA GLU A 67 -31.72 1.30 2.83
C GLU A 67 -32.65 2.15 1.95
N LEU A 68 -32.15 3.26 1.39
CA LEU A 68 -32.89 4.05 0.41
C LEU A 68 -33.26 3.20 -0.82
N LYS A 69 -32.31 2.41 -1.33
CA LYS A 69 -32.57 1.48 -2.44
C LYS A 69 -33.65 0.46 -2.07
N GLY A 70 -33.62 -0.08 -0.85
CA GLY A 70 -34.66 -0.97 -0.32
C GLY A 70 -36.03 -0.30 -0.26
N LEU A 71 -36.09 0.92 0.27
CA LEU A 71 -37.31 1.75 0.35
C LEU A 71 -37.92 2.02 -1.04
N ILE A 72 -37.09 2.39 -2.01
CA ILE A 72 -37.54 2.63 -3.40
C ILE A 72 -38.15 1.35 -3.99
N LEU A 73 -37.51 0.19 -3.80
CA LEU A 73 -37.99 -1.10 -4.30
C LEU A 73 -39.25 -1.60 -3.58
N ALA A 74 -39.40 -1.27 -2.30
CA ALA A 74 -40.60 -1.57 -1.50
C ALA A 74 -41.81 -0.73 -1.92
N THR A 75 -41.61 0.32 -2.73
CA THR A 75 -42.67 1.24 -3.14
C THR A 75 -43.15 0.91 -4.56
N PRO A 76 -44.46 0.63 -4.79
CA PRO A 76 -44.97 0.11 -6.06
C PRO A 76 -44.64 0.92 -7.31
N ASP A 77 -44.66 2.25 -7.23
CA ASP A 77 -44.44 3.18 -8.35
C ASP A 77 -43.05 3.85 -8.30
N MET A 78 -42.23 3.49 -7.32
CA MET A 78 -40.93 4.12 -7.05
C MET A 78 -41.06 5.65 -6.92
N ARG A 79 -42.03 6.14 -6.15
CA ARG A 79 -42.18 7.56 -5.81
C ARG A 79 -42.38 7.78 -4.30
N PRO A 80 -41.81 8.83 -3.71
CA PRO A 80 -41.95 9.08 -2.27
C PRO A 80 -43.34 9.59 -1.86
N ASP A 81 -44.13 10.12 -2.79
CA ASP A 81 -45.38 10.86 -2.50
C ASP A 81 -46.53 9.97 -2.02
N GLY A 82 -46.47 8.66 -2.28
CA GLY A 82 -47.52 7.70 -1.91
C GLY A 82 -47.39 7.13 -0.49
N ILE A 83 -46.37 7.54 0.28
CA ILE A 83 -46.05 6.94 1.59
C ILE A 83 -46.57 7.84 2.71
N ASP A 84 -47.63 7.39 3.38
CA ASP A 84 -48.18 8.06 4.57
C ASP A 84 -47.58 7.50 5.86
N LEU A 85 -46.90 8.35 6.62
CA LEU A 85 -46.28 7.99 7.90
C LEU A 85 -47.19 8.23 9.11
N SER A 86 -48.32 8.92 8.94
CA SER A 86 -49.25 9.26 10.03
C SER A 86 -49.76 8.06 10.86
N PRO A 87 -49.90 6.84 10.30
CA PRO A 87 -50.36 5.69 11.09
C PRO A 87 -49.29 5.10 12.01
N LEU A 88 -48.01 5.44 11.84
CA LEU A 88 -46.92 4.88 12.63
C LEU A 88 -46.76 5.59 13.98
N PRO A 89 -46.39 4.86 15.05
CA PRO A 89 -46.14 5.45 16.36
C PRO A 89 -44.88 6.33 16.34
N ASP A 90 -44.89 7.43 17.11
CA ASP A 90 -43.71 8.27 17.29
C ASP A 90 -42.56 7.43 17.89
N SER A 91 -41.53 7.20 17.07
CA SER A 91 -40.51 6.20 17.32
C SER A 91 -39.24 6.53 16.55
N ARG A 92 -38.17 5.79 16.85
CA ARG A 92 -36.92 5.85 16.08
C ARG A 92 -37.16 5.51 14.60
N ALA A 93 -37.95 4.46 14.32
CA ALA A 93 -38.28 4.01 12.98
C ALA A 93 -38.93 5.10 12.11
N VAL A 94 -39.94 5.81 12.64
CA VAL A 94 -40.62 6.90 11.91
C VAL A 94 -39.66 8.03 11.57
N ARG A 95 -38.78 8.42 12.49
CA ARG A 95 -37.78 9.48 12.25
C ARG A 95 -36.77 9.09 11.17
N HIS A 96 -36.30 7.84 11.16
CA HIS A 96 -35.38 7.35 10.12
C HIS A 96 -36.09 7.24 8.77
N LEU A 97 -37.33 6.75 8.73
CA LEU A 97 -38.09 6.64 7.50
C LEU A 97 -38.44 8.02 6.93
N ALA A 98 -38.84 8.99 7.78
CA ALA A 98 -39.07 10.37 7.37
C ALA A 98 -37.80 11.01 6.77
N ALA A 99 -36.65 10.85 7.42
CA ALA A 99 -35.39 11.36 6.90
C ALA A 99 -35.00 10.71 5.56
N LEU A 100 -35.25 9.40 5.37
CA LEU A 100 -35.00 8.72 4.10
C LEU A 100 -35.94 9.24 2.99
N LEU A 101 -37.19 9.55 3.30
CA LEU A 101 -38.11 10.17 2.35
C LEU A 101 -37.68 11.58 1.98
N ASP A 102 -37.21 12.36 2.95
CA ASP A 102 -36.70 13.71 2.68
C ASP A 102 -35.42 13.68 1.85
N LEU A 103 -34.54 12.69 2.08
CA LEU A 103 -33.40 12.41 1.22
C LEU A 103 -33.84 12.07 -0.20
N TRP A 104 -34.81 11.17 -0.33
CA TRP A 104 -35.34 10.80 -1.64
C TRP A 104 -35.93 12.00 -2.38
N ARG A 105 -36.70 12.85 -1.71
CA ARG A 105 -37.26 14.08 -2.30
C ARG A 105 -36.17 15.08 -2.70
N ALA A 106 -35.15 15.24 -1.87
CA ALA A 106 -34.06 16.18 -2.11
C ALA A 106 -33.14 15.77 -3.28
N LEU A 107 -33.15 14.48 -3.65
CA LEU A 107 -32.46 13.97 -4.85
C LEU A 107 -33.14 14.36 -6.18
N ASP A 108 -34.27 15.08 -6.15
CA ASP A 108 -34.97 15.64 -7.32
C ASP A 108 -35.08 14.65 -8.50
N ASP A 109 -35.80 13.55 -8.29
CA ASP A 109 -36.00 12.44 -9.26
C ASP A 109 -34.73 11.64 -9.64
N ALA A 110 -33.54 11.96 -9.13
CA ALA A 110 -32.35 11.15 -9.35
C ALA A 110 -32.43 9.86 -8.52
N LEU A 111 -32.27 8.71 -9.18
CA LEU A 111 -32.32 7.39 -8.55
C LEU A 111 -31.00 6.65 -8.75
N PRO A 112 -30.66 5.71 -7.84
CA PRO A 112 -29.56 4.79 -8.03
C PRO A 112 -29.60 4.09 -9.40
N GLU A 113 -28.42 3.70 -9.89
CA GLU A 113 -28.26 3.14 -11.23
C GLU A 113 -29.27 2.01 -11.53
N GLY A 114 -29.90 2.10 -12.70
CA GLY A 114 -30.89 1.14 -13.18
C GLY A 114 -32.32 1.33 -12.63
N LEU A 115 -32.51 1.95 -11.47
CA LEU A 115 -33.85 2.10 -10.88
C LEU A 115 -34.74 3.09 -11.63
N ASP A 116 -34.18 4.18 -12.16
CA ASP A 116 -34.95 5.11 -13.01
C ASP A 116 -35.51 4.41 -14.25
N THR A 117 -34.76 3.49 -14.84
CA THR A 117 -35.22 2.70 -15.98
C THR A 117 -36.41 1.81 -15.60
N ILE A 118 -36.37 1.20 -14.41
CA ILE A 118 -37.47 0.37 -13.90
C ILE A 118 -38.71 1.22 -13.65
N ARG A 119 -38.56 2.36 -12.95
CA ARG A 119 -39.67 3.30 -12.67
C ARG A 119 -40.38 3.73 -13.94
N ARG A 120 -39.64 4.12 -14.97
CA ARG A 120 -40.19 4.54 -16.26
C ARG A 120 -40.90 3.39 -16.99
N ALA A 121 -40.34 2.18 -16.92
CA ALA A 121 -40.99 1.00 -17.47
C ALA A 121 -42.31 0.68 -16.77
N ILE A 122 -42.38 0.82 -15.43
CA ILE A 122 -43.62 0.70 -14.64
C ILE A 122 -44.66 1.73 -15.09
N ALA A 123 -44.23 2.98 -15.30
CA ALA A 123 -45.09 4.06 -15.77
C ALA A 123 -45.56 3.93 -17.24
N GLY A 124 -45.07 2.91 -17.96
CA GLY A 124 -45.39 2.71 -19.38
C GLY A 124 -44.71 3.71 -20.32
N GLU A 125 -43.69 4.42 -19.86
CA GLU A 125 -42.90 5.35 -20.68
C GLU A 125 -42.07 4.59 -21.74
N GLY A 126 -41.54 5.35 -22.71
CA GLY A 126 -40.67 4.81 -23.76
C GLY A 126 -41.43 4.24 -24.97
N VAL A 127 -40.70 4.12 -26.09
CA VAL A 127 -41.19 3.55 -27.35
C VAL A 127 -40.71 2.10 -27.43
N PRO A 128 -41.62 1.10 -27.55
CA PRO A 128 -41.22 -0.29 -27.62
C PRO A 128 -40.57 -0.58 -28.98
N LEU A 129 -39.26 -0.81 -28.97
CA LEU A 129 -38.48 -1.28 -30.10
C LEU A 129 -38.52 -2.81 -30.23
N GLU A 130 -38.59 -3.49 -29.08
CA GLU A 130 -38.70 -4.96 -28.97
C GLU A 130 -39.82 -5.30 -27.97
N PRO A 131 -40.77 -6.21 -28.30
CA PRO A 131 -41.75 -6.68 -27.32
C PRO A 131 -41.08 -7.58 -26.28
N LEU A 132 -41.47 -7.41 -25.01
CA LEU A 132 -40.92 -8.15 -23.87
C LEU A 132 -41.99 -9.04 -23.20
N PRO A 133 -42.53 -10.07 -23.88
CA PRO A 133 -43.51 -10.96 -23.27
C PRO A 133 -42.85 -11.77 -22.14
N LEU A 134 -43.50 -11.85 -20.98
CA LEU A 134 -42.93 -12.50 -19.79
C LEU A 134 -43.29 -13.98 -19.71
N LEU A 135 -42.35 -14.81 -19.26
CA LEU A 135 -42.66 -16.21 -18.92
C LEU A 135 -43.64 -16.24 -17.73
N ASP A 136 -44.62 -17.14 -17.81
CA ASP A 136 -45.62 -17.35 -16.76
C ASP A 136 -45.02 -18.12 -15.59
N LEU A 137 -44.32 -17.40 -14.71
CA LEU A 137 -43.64 -17.93 -13.54
C LEU A 137 -44.19 -17.27 -12.26
N PRO A 138 -44.40 -18.04 -11.19
CA PRO A 138 -44.84 -17.48 -9.92
C PRO A 138 -43.75 -16.57 -9.35
N LEU A 139 -44.15 -15.37 -8.92
CA LEU A 139 -43.28 -14.46 -8.20
C LEU A 139 -43.15 -14.91 -6.73
N PRO A 140 -41.93 -15.06 -6.19
CA PRO A 140 -41.71 -15.31 -4.76
C PRO A 140 -42.47 -14.33 -3.86
N ASP A 141 -42.92 -14.76 -2.67
CA ASP A 141 -43.73 -13.93 -1.74
C ASP A 141 -42.98 -12.68 -1.24
N ASP A 142 -41.66 -12.74 -1.19
CA ASP A 142 -40.73 -11.67 -0.83
C ASP A 142 -40.38 -10.73 -2.00
N THR A 143 -40.93 -10.95 -3.19
CA THR A 143 -40.69 -10.05 -4.34
C THR A 143 -41.12 -8.61 -4.01
N PRO A 144 -40.23 -7.61 -4.19
CA PRO A 144 -40.53 -6.21 -3.87
C PRO A 144 -41.71 -5.67 -4.66
N ALA A 145 -42.44 -4.73 -4.07
CA ALA A 145 -43.64 -4.16 -4.66
C ALA A 145 -43.37 -3.55 -6.04
N ALA A 146 -42.25 -2.85 -6.23
CA ALA A 146 -41.90 -2.25 -7.52
C ALA A 146 -41.66 -3.30 -8.61
N ILE A 147 -41.09 -4.46 -8.26
CA ILE A 147 -40.88 -5.56 -9.22
C ILE A 147 -42.20 -6.24 -9.59
N ARG A 148 -43.15 -6.35 -8.63
CA ARG A 148 -44.52 -6.80 -8.93
C ARG A 148 -45.26 -5.83 -9.85
N SER A 149 -45.13 -4.52 -9.60
CA SER A 149 -45.66 -3.49 -10.49
C SER A 149 -45.04 -3.54 -11.87
N LEU A 150 -43.72 -3.76 -11.98
CA LEU A 150 -43.04 -3.92 -13.25
C LEU A 150 -43.57 -5.14 -14.01
N HIS A 151 -43.70 -6.29 -13.33
CA HIS A 151 -44.30 -7.49 -13.90
C HIS A 151 -45.72 -7.19 -14.42
N ALA A 152 -46.58 -6.59 -13.61
CA ALA A 152 -47.96 -6.24 -14.00
C ALA A 152 -48.00 -5.28 -15.20
N ALA A 153 -47.15 -4.24 -15.21
CA ALA A 153 -47.05 -3.27 -16.29
C ALA A 153 -46.57 -3.93 -17.61
N LEU A 154 -45.56 -4.80 -17.55
CA LEU A 154 -45.05 -5.52 -18.71
C LEU A 154 -46.05 -6.56 -19.24
N VAL A 155 -46.73 -7.31 -18.37
CA VAL A 155 -47.80 -8.24 -18.79
C VAL A 155 -48.96 -7.47 -19.42
N ALA A 156 -49.37 -6.34 -18.85
CA ALA A 156 -50.42 -5.51 -19.45
C ALA A 156 -50.01 -4.95 -20.83
N ARG A 157 -48.72 -4.64 -21.01
CA ARG A 157 -48.19 -4.02 -22.24
C ARG A 157 -47.84 -5.03 -23.35
N PHE A 158 -47.29 -6.19 -23.00
CA PHE A 158 -46.72 -7.16 -23.95
C PHE A 158 -47.30 -8.58 -23.85
N GLY A 159 -48.06 -8.87 -22.79
CA GLY A 159 -48.62 -10.20 -22.54
C GLY A 159 -47.60 -11.21 -22.01
N LEU A 160 -48.03 -12.47 -21.95
CA LEU A 160 -47.21 -13.61 -21.56
C LEU A 160 -46.53 -14.26 -22.77
N ALA A 161 -45.35 -14.81 -22.55
CA ALA A 161 -44.60 -15.57 -23.53
C ALA A 161 -45.34 -16.89 -23.88
N PRO A 162 -45.13 -17.45 -25.10
CA PRO A 162 -45.72 -18.72 -25.48
C PRO A 162 -45.37 -19.84 -24.50
N THR A 163 -46.32 -20.75 -24.22
CA THR A 163 -46.12 -21.88 -23.29
C THR A 163 -44.91 -22.76 -23.65
N ALA A 164 -44.57 -22.86 -24.93
CA ALA A 164 -43.38 -23.58 -25.39
C ALA A 164 -42.06 -22.98 -24.83
N ALA A 165 -41.98 -21.65 -24.67
CA ALA A 165 -40.82 -20.99 -24.07
C ALA A 165 -40.70 -21.36 -22.58
N LEU A 166 -41.83 -21.38 -21.85
CA LEU A 166 -41.86 -21.83 -20.46
C LEU A 166 -41.41 -23.29 -20.33
N GLN A 167 -41.89 -24.18 -21.19
CA GLN A 167 -41.48 -25.59 -21.20
C GLN A 167 -39.99 -25.77 -21.49
N THR A 168 -39.46 -24.97 -22.44
CA THR A 168 -38.02 -24.98 -22.77
C THR A 168 -37.20 -24.54 -21.57
N TRP A 169 -37.58 -23.43 -20.93
CA TRP A 169 -36.94 -22.95 -19.71
C TRP A 169 -37.00 -23.98 -18.58
N GLN A 170 -38.17 -24.59 -18.34
CA GLN A 170 -38.35 -25.62 -17.32
C GLN A 170 -37.44 -26.83 -17.55
N ALA A 171 -37.27 -27.26 -18.81
CA ALA A 171 -36.36 -28.34 -19.16
C ALA A 171 -34.89 -27.97 -18.90
N GLU A 172 -34.48 -26.74 -19.23
CA GLU A 172 -33.13 -26.22 -18.95
C GLU A 172 -32.88 -26.12 -17.44
N GLN A 173 -33.84 -25.61 -16.66
CA GLN A 173 -33.72 -25.53 -15.20
C GLN A 173 -33.71 -26.91 -14.55
N ALA A 174 -34.51 -27.86 -15.05
CA ALA A 174 -34.50 -29.23 -14.54
C ALA A 174 -33.10 -29.85 -14.65
N ALA A 175 -32.37 -29.60 -15.74
CA ALA A 175 -30.99 -30.05 -15.90
C ALA A 175 -30.03 -29.48 -14.83
N LEU A 176 -30.32 -28.32 -14.26
CA LEU A 176 -29.55 -27.69 -13.17
C LEU A 176 -29.94 -28.20 -11.78
N THR A 177 -31.08 -28.89 -11.66
CA THR A 177 -31.63 -29.34 -10.37
C THR A 177 -31.93 -30.84 -10.30
N ASN A 178 -31.56 -31.62 -11.33
CA ASN A 178 -31.78 -33.07 -11.37
C ASN A 178 -31.12 -33.79 -10.19
N GLY A 179 -30.00 -33.26 -9.68
CA GLY A 179 -29.25 -33.82 -8.58
C GLY A 179 -28.72 -35.23 -8.85
N ALA A 180 -28.30 -35.87 -7.78
CA ALA A 180 -27.77 -37.23 -7.77
C ALA A 180 -28.90 -38.28 -7.71
N PRO A 181 -28.67 -39.48 -8.28
CA PRO A 181 -29.67 -40.56 -8.28
C PRO A 181 -30.03 -40.98 -6.84
N PRO A 182 -31.29 -41.42 -6.58
CA PRO A 182 -31.68 -41.93 -5.27
C PRO A 182 -30.76 -43.06 -4.79
N GLY A 183 -30.52 -43.12 -3.47
CA GLY A 183 -29.75 -44.19 -2.83
C GLY A 183 -28.30 -43.85 -2.49
N CYS A 184 -27.78 -42.66 -2.86
CA CYS A 184 -26.47 -42.18 -2.40
C CYS A 184 -26.58 -41.05 -1.37
N THR A 185 -25.50 -40.81 -0.62
CA THR A 185 -25.43 -39.76 0.42
C THR A 185 -25.69 -38.37 -0.15
N LEU A 186 -25.12 -38.04 -1.31
CA LEU A 186 -25.33 -36.75 -1.97
C LEU A 186 -26.82 -36.51 -2.26
N ALA A 187 -27.53 -37.52 -2.74
CA ALA A 187 -28.94 -37.40 -3.05
C ALA A 187 -29.81 -37.21 -1.80
N GLN A 188 -29.38 -37.76 -0.65
CA GLN A 188 -30.02 -37.50 0.65
C GLN A 188 -29.85 -36.03 1.05
N VAL A 189 -28.62 -35.52 0.99
CA VAL A 189 -28.30 -34.12 1.30
C VAL A 189 -29.08 -33.17 0.40
N GLN A 190 -29.10 -33.40 -0.92
CA GLN A 190 -29.78 -32.53 -1.87
C GLN A 190 -31.30 -32.44 -1.63
N ARG A 191 -31.95 -33.55 -1.24
CA ARG A 191 -33.40 -33.57 -0.97
C ARG A 191 -33.74 -33.01 0.39
N HIS A 192 -32.86 -33.16 1.39
CA HIS A 192 -33.19 -32.94 2.79
C HIS A 192 -32.33 -31.89 3.52
N LEU A 193 -31.52 -31.11 2.81
CA LEU A 193 -30.66 -30.05 3.38
C LEU A 193 -31.40 -29.15 4.41
N LEU A 194 -32.64 -28.76 4.09
CA LEU A 194 -33.46 -27.84 4.88
C LEU A 194 -34.70 -28.51 5.52
N SER A 195 -34.78 -29.85 5.50
CA SER A 195 -35.94 -30.59 6.04
C SER A 195 -35.49 -31.76 6.92
N ALA A 196 -36.32 -32.18 7.88
CA ALA A 196 -36.01 -33.38 8.65
C ALA A 196 -36.14 -34.64 7.78
N ALA A 197 -35.15 -35.53 7.88
CA ALA A 197 -35.17 -36.87 7.30
C ALA A 197 -34.27 -37.81 8.11
N PRO A 198 -34.49 -39.14 8.05
CA PRO A 198 -33.56 -40.10 8.64
C PRO A 198 -32.16 -39.95 8.02
N PRO A 199 -31.09 -40.05 8.82
CA PRO A 199 -29.73 -39.96 8.31
C PRO A 199 -29.37 -41.23 7.52
N VAL A 200 -28.41 -41.12 6.60
CA VAL A 200 -27.88 -42.26 5.82
C VAL A 200 -26.38 -42.41 6.01
N PRO A 201 -25.81 -43.63 5.90
CA PRO A 201 -24.37 -43.81 5.90
C PRO A 201 -23.69 -42.97 4.82
N GLN A 202 -22.48 -42.47 5.10
CA GLN A 202 -21.70 -41.72 4.13
C GLN A 202 -21.05 -42.65 3.10
N ASP A 203 -21.20 -42.32 1.82
CA ASP A 203 -20.52 -42.93 0.68
C ASP A 203 -19.58 -41.94 -0.03
N ASP A 204 -18.95 -42.37 -1.13
CA ASP A 204 -17.98 -41.56 -1.87
C ASP A 204 -18.60 -40.41 -2.72
N SER A 205 -19.93 -40.33 -2.80
CA SER A 205 -20.61 -39.24 -3.51
C SER A 205 -20.49 -37.89 -2.79
N LEU A 206 -20.14 -37.90 -1.50
CA LEU A 206 -19.86 -36.71 -0.69
C LEU A 206 -18.52 -36.83 0.03
N THR A 207 -17.64 -35.85 -0.17
CA THR A 207 -16.33 -35.79 0.46
C THR A 207 -16.06 -34.40 1.04
N ILE A 208 -15.54 -34.34 2.27
CA ILE A 208 -15.18 -33.10 2.96
C ILE A 208 -13.71 -33.18 3.39
N TRP A 209 -12.91 -32.24 2.94
CA TRP A 209 -11.46 -32.17 3.16
C TRP A 209 -11.09 -30.95 3.99
N GLY A 210 -10.25 -31.15 5.00
CA GLY A 210 -9.54 -30.09 5.72
C GLY A 210 -8.21 -29.80 5.06
N LEU A 211 -7.93 -28.52 4.80
CA LEU A 211 -6.71 -28.00 4.19
C LEU A 211 -6.18 -26.82 5.01
N ARG A 212 -4.90 -26.46 4.90
CA ARG A 212 -4.31 -25.38 5.72
C ARG A 212 -5.02 -24.06 5.48
N ASP A 213 -5.08 -23.61 4.23
CA ASP A 213 -5.58 -22.30 3.86
C ASP A 213 -6.18 -22.29 2.44
N LEU A 214 -6.72 -21.14 2.04
CA LEU A 214 -7.30 -20.91 0.72
C LEU A 214 -6.32 -21.17 -0.45
N VAL A 215 -5.01 -21.03 -0.24
CA VAL A 215 -4.01 -21.30 -1.28
C VAL A 215 -3.92 -22.80 -1.53
N GLU A 216 -3.85 -23.59 -0.47
CA GLU A 216 -3.82 -25.05 -0.56
C GLU A 216 -5.15 -25.59 -1.13
N GLU A 217 -6.29 -24.98 -0.80
CA GLU A 217 -7.58 -25.31 -1.42
C GLU A 217 -7.59 -25.12 -2.93
N ALA A 218 -7.09 -23.98 -3.41
CA ALA A 218 -7.02 -23.69 -4.84
C ALA A 218 -6.10 -24.69 -5.57
N GLU A 219 -4.95 -25.02 -4.98
CA GLU A 219 -4.00 -26.01 -5.53
C GLU A 219 -4.59 -27.43 -5.55
N ALA A 220 -5.23 -27.87 -4.46
CA ALA A 220 -5.88 -29.17 -4.36
C ALA A 220 -7.04 -29.29 -5.36
N CYS A 221 -7.87 -28.25 -5.47
CA CYS A 221 -8.98 -28.19 -6.41
C CYS A 221 -8.49 -28.30 -7.86
N ALA A 222 -7.48 -27.53 -8.24
CA ALA A 222 -6.91 -27.55 -9.60
C ALA A 222 -6.33 -28.93 -9.95
N ALA A 223 -5.62 -29.57 -9.02
CA ALA A 223 -5.05 -30.88 -9.24
C ALA A 223 -6.11 -32.00 -9.31
N MET A 224 -7.15 -31.94 -8.48
CA MET A 224 -8.29 -32.85 -8.56
C MET A 224 -9.01 -32.72 -9.90
N ALA A 225 -9.26 -31.50 -10.37
CA ALA A 225 -9.88 -31.25 -11.67
C ALA A 225 -9.02 -31.81 -12.81
N GLN A 226 -7.70 -31.55 -12.80
CA GLN A 226 -6.78 -32.06 -13.81
C GLN A 226 -6.81 -33.60 -13.88
N LYS A 227 -6.79 -34.28 -12.72
CA LYS A 227 -6.83 -35.75 -12.68
C LYS A 227 -8.16 -36.31 -13.17
N LEU A 228 -9.29 -35.70 -12.80
CA LEU A 228 -10.59 -36.11 -13.30
C LEU A 228 -10.66 -35.97 -14.83
N ILE A 229 -10.10 -34.89 -15.37
CA ILE A 229 -10.00 -34.68 -16.82
C ILE A 229 -9.12 -35.73 -17.48
N ALA A 230 -7.97 -36.05 -16.89
CA ALA A 230 -7.09 -37.11 -17.37
C ALA A 230 -7.76 -38.51 -17.34
N GLN A 231 -8.76 -38.70 -16.47
CA GLN A 231 -9.56 -39.93 -16.36
C GLN A 231 -10.78 -39.96 -17.29
N GLY A 232 -11.03 -38.90 -18.08
CA GLY A 232 -12.07 -38.84 -19.09
C GLY A 232 -13.26 -37.93 -18.78
N THR A 233 -13.29 -37.27 -17.62
CA THR A 233 -14.30 -36.23 -17.32
C THR A 233 -14.07 -35.01 -18.20
N ARG A 234 -15.12 -34.43 -18.80
CA ARG A 234 -14.95 -33.20 -19.59
C ARG A 234 -14.81 -32.01 -18.64
N PRO A 235 -14.00 -30.99 -18.94
CA PRO A 235 -13.86 -29.81 -18.06
C PRO A 235 -15.20 -29.18 -17.70
N GLN A 236 -16.10 -29.09 -18.68
CA GLN A 236 -17.45 -28.58 -18.53
C GLN A 236 -18.37 -29.34 -17.58
N ASP A 237 -18.04 -30.59 -17.26
CA ASP A 237 -18.80 -31.42 -16.34
C ASP A 237 -18.37 -31.18 -14.88
N ILE A 238 -17.38 -30.31 -14.66
CA ILE A 238 -16.86 -29.90 -13.36
C ILE A 238 -17.27 -28.45 -13.11
N ALA A 239 -17.82 -28.19 -11.93
CA ALA A 239 -18.12 -26.85 -11.44
C ALA A 239 -17.41 -26.56 -10.11
N LEU A 240 -17.02 -25.31 -9.90
CA LEU A 240 -16.49 -24.80 -8.65
C LEU A 240 -17.49 -23.79 -8.06
N LEU A 241 -17.89 -23.99 -6.82
CA LEU A 241 -18.58 -22.99 -6.02
C LEU A 241 -17.53 -22.25 -5.18
N VAL A 242 -17.37 -20.95 -5.45
CA VAL A 242 -16.28 -20.15 -4.89
C VAL A 242 -16.84 -18.95 -4.13
N PRO A 243 -16.19 -18.54 -3.02
CA PRO A 243 -16.56 -17.32 -2.32
C PRO A 243 -16.33 -16.09 -3.22
N GLU A 244 -17.23 -15.11 -3.18
CA GLU A 244 -16.99 -13.78 -3.78
C GLU A 244 -15.88 -13.05 -3.00
N ASP A 245 -14.63 -13.38 -3.32
CA ASP A 245 -13.41 -12.95 -2.65
C ASP A 245 -12.27 -12.81 -3.69
N PRO A 246 -11.75 -11.59 -3.93
CA PRO A 246 -10.68 -11.37 -4.91
C PRO A 246 -9.42 -12.20 -4.66
N ALA A 247 -9.09 -12.51 -3.41
CA ALA A 247 -7.94 -13.35 -3.08
C ALA A 247 -8.17 -14.79 -3.56
N CYS A 248 -9.37 -15.34 -3.31
CA CYS A 248 -9.77 -16.67 -3.78
C CYS A 248 -9.66 -16.78 -5.31
N HIS A 249 -10.24 -15.81 -6.02
CA HIS A 249 -10.22 -15.79 -7.48
C HIS A 249 -8.79 -15.78 -8.03
N ARG A 250 -7.88 -15.03 -7.40
CA ARG A 250 -6.46 -14.95 -7.79
C ARG A 250 -5.73 -16.27 -7.60
N HIS A 251 -5.89 -16.90 -6.43
CA HIS A 251 -5.25 -18.19 -6.14
C HIS A 251 -5.77 -19.29 -7.07
N LEU A 252 -7.08 -19.30 -7.35
CA LEU A 252 -7.69 -20.20 -8.34
C LEU A 252 -7.13 -19.99 -9.74
N ALA A 253 -7.10 -18.74 -10.23
CA ALA A 253 -6.55 -18.43 -11.55
C ALA A 253 -5.09 -18.92 -11.68
N ARG A 254 -4.27 -18.70 -10.65
CA ARG A 254 -2.87 -19.15 -10.62
C ARG A 254 -2.78 -20.68 -10.60
N ALA A 255 -3.55 -21.36 -9.75
CA ALA A 255 -3.51 -22.81 -9.62
C ALA A 255 -3.97 -23.52 -10.90
N PHE A 256 -5.10 -23.10 -11.49
CA PHE A 256 -5.64 -23.66 -12.73
C PHE A 256 -4.75 -23.39 -13.95
N SER A 257 -4.14 -22.18 -14.01
CA SER A 257 -3.15 -21.85 -15.04
C SER A 257 -1.92 -22.77 -14.96
N ARG A 258 -1.41 -23.05 -13.74
CA ARG A 258 -0.27 -23.97 -13.54
C ARG A 258 -0.54 -25.40 -14.02
N VAL A 259 -1.77 -25.90 -13.89
CA VAL A 259 -2.15 -27.26 -14.32
C VAL A 259 -2.67 -27.33 -15.76
N GLY A 260 -2.80 -26.17 -16.44
CA GLY A 260 -3.26 -26.09 -17.82
C GLY A 260 -4.76 -26.38 -18.01
N VAL A 261 -5.59 -26.18 -16.98
CA VAL A 261 -7.05 -26.39 -17.05
C VAL A 261 -7.77 -25.05 -17.18
N PRO A 262 -8.54 -24.82 -18.26
CA PRO A 262 -9.24 -23.55 -18.45
C PRO A 262 -10.44 -23.40 -17.50
N LEU A 263 -10.59 -22.20 -16.95
CA LEU A 263 -11.76 -21.80 -16.15
C LEU A 263 -12.77 -21.03 -17.03
N SER A 264 -14.05 -21.20 -16.75
CA SER A 264 -15.14 -20.48 -17.39
C SER A 264 -15.95 -19.71 -16.35
N GLY A 265 -16.04 -18.41 -16.50
CA GLY A 265 -16.83 -17.56 -15.61
C GLY A 265 -16.08 -16.98 -14.41
N LEU A 266 -14.76 -17.18 -14.30
CA LEU A 266 -13.97 -16.50 -13.29
C LEU A 266 -13.85 -15.00 -13.65
N PRO A 267 -14.14 -14.06 -12.73
CA PRO A 267 -13.89 -12.65 -12.95
C PRO A 267 -12.40 -12.42 -13.24
N ASN A 268 -12.10 -11.55 -14.21
CA ASN A 268 -10.72 -11.10 -14.39
C ASN A 268 -10.26 -10.42 -13.09
N PRO A 269 -9.02 -10.68 -12.63
CA PRO A 269 -8.50 -9.99 -11.47
C PRO A 269 -8.58 -8.49 -11.71
N THR A 270 -9.14 -7.75 -10.75
CA THR A 270 -9.08 -6.29 -10.77
C THR A 270 -7.61 -5.88 -10.85
N PRO A 271 -7.25 -4.88 -11.67
CA PRO A 271 -5.95 -4.26 -11.58
C PRO A 271 -5.64 -3.93 -10.12
N GLU A 272 -4.50 -4.41 -9.61
CA GLU A 272 -4.12 -4.21 -8.21
C GLU A 272 -3.90 -2.73 -7.87
N ARG A 273 -3.67 -1.91 -8.90
CA ARG A 273 -3.31 -0.50 -8.80
C ARG A 273 -4.10 0.33 -9.79
N ASP A 274 -4.70 1.42 -9.30
CA ASP A 274 -5.24 2.49 -10.12
C ASP A 274 -4.14 3.50 -10.42
N LEU A 275 -3.30 3.17 -11.41
CA LEU A 275 -2.13 3.98 -11.78
C LEU A 275 -2.50 5.42 -12.14
N ALA A 276 -3.68 5.66 -12.68
CA ALA A 276 -4.16 7.00 -13.01
C ALA A 276 -4.51 7.81 -11.75
N GLY A 277 -5.22 7.20 -10.80
CA GLY A 277 -5.50 7.80 -9.49
C GLY A 277 -4.22 8.06 -8.68
N GLU A 278 -3.29 7.10 -8.68
CA GLU A 278 -1.98 7.25 -8.04
C GLU A 278 -1.17 8.40 -8.65
N ALA A 279 -1.04 8.44 -9.99
CA ALA A 279 -0.30 9.49 -10.68
C ALA A 279 -0.89 10.88 -10.38
N LEU A 280 -2.21 11.01 -10.39
CA LEU A 280 -2.88 12.28 -10.11
C LEU A 280 -2.69 12.69 -8.64
N THR A 281 -2.81 11.74 -7.70
CA THR A 281 -2.60 11.98 -6.27
C THR A 281 -1.15 12.41 -5.98
N HIS A 282 -0.17 11.72 -6.55
CA HIS A 282 1.25 12.06 -6.39
C HIS A 282 1.59 13.40 -7.07
N LEU A 283 1.03 13.67 -8.26
CA LEU A 283 1.20 14.95 -8.93
C LEU A 283 0.60 16.12 -8.13
N LEU A 284 -0.62 15.97 -7.61
CA LEU A 284 -1.23 17.01 -6.76
C LEU A 284 -0.37 17.27 -5.52
N SER A 285 0.14 16.23 -4.86
CA SER A 285 1.07 16.37 -3.74
C SER A 285 2.39 17.04 -4.15
N ALA A 286 2.95 16.69 -5.32
CA ALA A 286 4.19 17.27 -5.84
C ALA A 286 4.05 18.75 -6.24
N LEU A 287 2.83 19.20 -6.58
CA LEU A 287 2.53 20.60 -6.91
C LEU A 287 2.28 21.48 -5.66
N GLN A 288 2.22 20.88 -4.47
CA GLN A 288 2.25 21.62 -3.22
C GLN A 288 3.69 22.02 -2.92
N THR A 289 3.92 23.25 -2.43
CA THR A 289 5.28 23.73 -2.11
C THR A 289 5.42 23.92 -0.60
N PRO A 290 6.46 23.35 0.05
CA PRO A 290 7.46 22.43 -0.53
C PRO A 290 6.86 21.05 -0.88
N ALA A 291 7.32 20.46 -1.99
CA ALA A 291 6.83 19.16 -2.45
C ALA A 291 7.37 18.04 -1.55
N PRO A 292 6.53 17.11 -1.05
CA PRO A 292 7.02 15.95 -0.31
C PRO A 292 7.91 15.07 -1.19
N ALA A 293 9.13 14.77 -0.73
CA ALA A 293 10.10 13.98 -1.49
C ALA A 293 9.54 12.61 -1.94
N MET A 294 8.82 11.92 -1.06
CA MET A 294 8.18 10.64 -1.38
C MET A 294 7.12 10.75 -2.49
N ALA A 295 6.34 11.85 -2.53
CA ALA A 295 5.33 12.02 -3.57
C ALA A 295 5.99 12.23 -4.95
N VAL A 296 7.05 13.02 -4.99
CA VAL A 296 7.87 13.25 -6.19
C VAL A 296 8.54 11.94 -6.62
N ALA A 297 9.11 11.18 -5.67
CA ALA A 297 9.73 9.89 -5.93
C ALA A 297 8.72 8.85 -6.46
N SER A 298 7.54 8.75 -5.86
CA SER A 298 6.45 7.87 -6.33
C SER A 298 6.03 8.21 -7.75
N LEU A 299 5.91 9.51 -8.07
CA LEU A 299 5.57 9.97 -9.41
C LEU A 299 6.66 9.60 -10.42
N TYR A 300 7.94 9.73 -10.04
CA TYR A 300 9.05 9.40 -10.93
C TYR A 300 9.21 7.90 -11.18
N ALA A 301 8.91 7.08 -10.18
CA ALA A 301 8.97 5.61 -10.25
C ALA A 301 7.66 4.98 -10.76
N LEU A 302 6.66 5.78 -11.14
CA LEU A 302 5.37 5.27 -11.58
C LEU A 302 5.51 4.49 -12.91
N PRO A 303 4.90 3.31 -13.07
CA PRO A 303 4.95 2.57 -14.33
C PRO A 303 4.33 3.38 -15.47
N SER A 304 4.89 3.23 -16.68
CA SER A 304 4.39 3.89 -17.90
C SER A 304 4.65 5.41 -18.00
N MET A 305 5.53 5.95 -17.15
CA MET A 305 6.13 7.27 -17.35
C MET A 305 6.95 7.32 -18.66
N PRO A 306 7.25 8.51 -19.22
CA PRO A 306 7.89 8.64 -20.54
C PRO A 306 9.39 8.28 -20.58
N TRP A 307 9.91 7.61 -19.54
CA TRP A 307 11.30 7.19 -19.42
C TRP A 307 11.41 5.74 -18.93
N PRO A 308 12.57 5.08 -19.10
CA PRO A 308 12.80 3.72 -18.59
C PRO A 308 12.73 3.61 -17.07
N ASP A 309 12.42 2.42 -16.54
CA ASP A 309 12.29 2.19 -15.09
C ASP A 309 13.59 2.49 -14.30
N ALA A 310 14.75 2.21 -14.88
CA ALA A 310 16.04 2.53 -14.28
C ALA A 310 16.25 4.05 -14.11
N THR A 311 15.79 4.81 -15.12
CA THR A 311 15.78 6.27 -15.17
C THR A 311 14.82 6.82 -14.10
N GLY A 312 13.61 6.27 -13.99
CA GLY A 312 12.66 6.62 -12.92
C GLY A 312 13.17 6.33 -11.52
N THR A 313 13.84 5.18 -11.33
CA THR A 313 14.47 4.81 -10.05
C THR A 313 15.58 5.78 -9.65
N ALA A 314 16.41 6.23 -10.61
CA ALA A 314 17.44 7.23 -10.35
C ALA A 314 16.85 8.59 -9.96
N LEU A 315 15.77 9.03 -10.63
CA LEU A 315 15.05 10.26 -10.26
C LEU A 315 14.45 10.17 -8.86
N ALA A 316 13.82 9.04 -8.54
CA ALA A 316 13.21 8.81 -7.23
C ALA A 316 14.24 8.88 -6.11
N ARG A 317 15.43 8.29 -6.30
CA ARG A 317 16.56 8.41 -5.36
C ARG A 317 16.99 9.86 -5.16
N GLU A 318 17.17 10.61 -6.24
CA GLU A 318 17.57 12.03 -6.12
C GLU A 318 16.52 12.89 -5.41
N ALA A 319 15.23 12.60 -5.62
CA ALA A 319 14.15 13.27 -4.91
C ALA A 319 14.18 12.96 -3.41
N LEU A 320 14.40 11.70 -3.03
CA LEU A 320 14.54 11.27 -1.62
C LEU A 320 15.79 11.85 -0.96
N ASP A 321 16.88 12.06 -1.71
CA ASP A 321 18.09 12.78 -1.26
C ASP A 321 17.86 14.29 -1.07
N GLY A 322 16.62 14.79 -1.18
CA GLY A 322 16.26 16.19 -0.96
C GLY A 322 16.59 17.12 -2.12
N ARG A 323 16.88 16.59 -3.31
CA ARG A 323 17.11 17.45 -4.50
C ARG A 323 15.78 17.89 -5.10
N ALA A 324 15.47 19.18 -4.97
CA ALA A 324 14.28 19.77 -5.58
C ALA A 324 14.28 19.68 -7.13
N GLN A 325 15.46 19.64 -7.74
CA GLN A 325 15.64 19.37 -9.18
C GLN A 325 16.69 18.27 -9.38
N PRO A 326 16.40 17.23 -10.18
CA PRO A 326 17.37 16.18 -10.50
C PRO A 326 18.56 16.74 -11.30
N ARG A 327 19.77 16.24 -11.02
CA ARG A 327 21.04 16.72 -11.61
C ARG A 327 21.11 16.62 -13.12
N TRP A 328 20.45 15.63 -13.69
CA TRP A 328 20.44 15.31 -15.11
C TRP A 328 19.22 15.88 -15.81
N ALA A 329 18.22 16.38 -15.06
CA ALA A 329 17.08 17.07 -15.63
C ALA A 329 17.47 18.38 -16.32
N THR A 330 18.51 19.06 -15.84
CA THR A 330 19.03 20.31 -16.42
C THR A 330 19.73 20.10 -17.77
N ALA A 331 20.21 18.89 -18.05
CA ALA A 331 20.83 18.52 -19.33
C ALA A 331 19.91 17.68 -20.23
N ALA A 332 18.73 17.29 -19.73
CA ALA A 332 17.76 16.51 -20.47
C ALA A 332 16.92 17.39 -21.42
N GLU A 333 16.43 16.78 -22.49
CA GLU A 333 15.45 17.39 -23.40
C GLU A 333 14.14 16.57 -23.40
N GLY A 334 13.05 17.18 -23.88
CA GLY A 334 11.76 16.51 -24.05
C GLY A 334 10.97 16.31 -22.75
N PRO A 335 10.13 15.25 -22.67
CA PRO A 335 9.16 15.09 -21.58
C PRO A 335 9.75 15.06 -20.18
N LEU A 336 10.99 14.54 -20.04
CA LEU A 336 11.68 14.51 -18.75
C LEU A 336 11.91 15.92 -18.21
N ALA A 337 12.56 16.79 -18.98
CA ALA A 337 12.87 18.16 -18.58
C ALA A 337 11.59 18.96 -18.30
N GLU A 338 10.55 18.77 -19.13
CA GLU A 338 9.27 19.45 -18.96
C GLU A 338 8.54 19.02 -17.68
N ILE A 339 8.46 17.71 -17.39
CA ILE A 339 7.80 17.20 -16.17
C ILE A 339 8.56 17.63 -14.92
N THR A 340 9.89 17.47 -14.89
CA THR A 340 10.70 17.90 -13.74
C THR A 340 10.62 19.41 -13.54
N GLY A 341 10.59 20.18 -14.63
CA GLY A 341 10.44 21.63 -14.61
C GLY A 341 9.05 22.07 -14.16
N LEU A 342 8.01 21.28 -14.46
CA LEU A 342 6.65 21.53 -13.99
C LEU A 342 6.54 21.33 -12.47
N ILE A 343 7.14 20.27 -11.94
CA ILE A 343 7.16 19.96 -10.49
C ILE A 343 7.98 20.99 -9.71
N ALA A 344 9.11 21.44 -10.26
CA ALA A 344 9.98 22.40 -9.57
C ALA A 344 9.45 23.84 -9.50
N ARG A 345 8.32 24.15 -10.16
CA ARG A 345 7.70 25.48 -10.12
C ARG A 345 7.03 25.75 -8.76
N PRO A 346 6.90 27.02 -8.35
CA PRO A 346 6.11 27.39 -7.18
C PRO A 346 4.67 26.90 -7.29
N ARG A 347 4.04 26.68 -6.13
CA ARG A 347 2.63 26.28 -5.97
C ARG A 347 1.72 27.10 -6.90
N PRO A 348 0.77 26.47 -7.61
CA PRO A 348 -0.25 27.18 -8.39
C PRO A 348 -1.00 28.21 -7.54
N ALA A 349 -1.16 29.42 -8.06
CA ALA A 349 -1.84 30.52 -7.35
C ALA A 349 -3.36 30.36 -7.32
N ASP A 350 -3.93 29.77 -8.38
CA ASP A 350 -5.36 29.56 -8.56
C ASP A 350 -5.67 28.23 -9.27
N GLY A 351 -6.96 27.90 -9.33
CA GLY A 351 -7.46 26.67 -9.96
C GLY A 351 -7.17 26.56 -11.46
N GLU A 352 -7.12 27.68 -12.17
CA GLU A 352 -6.90 27.72 -13.62
C GLU A 352 -5.44 27.39 -13.97
N GLU A 353 -4.49 27.93 -13.19
CA GLU A 353 -3.09 27.58 -13.31
C GLU A 353 -2.86 26.09 -12.97
N LEU A 354 -3.53 25.57 -11.93
CA LEU A 354 -3.46 24.15 -11.59
C LEU A 354 -4.01 23.29 -12.73
N ARG A 355 -5.17 23.64 -13.30
CA ARG A 355 -5.78 22.95 -14.45
C ARG A 355 -4.81 22.87 -15.62
N ARG A 356 -4.18 23.99 -15.99
CA ARG A 356 -3.22 24.06 -17.10
C ARG A 356 -2.01 23.15 -16.87
N ARG A 357 -1.48 23.10 -15.65
CA ARG A 357 -0.35 22.22 -15.30
C ARG A 357 -0.75 20.75 -15.36
N LEU A 358 -1.92 20.39 -14.85
CA LEU A 358 -2.42 19.01 -14.92
C LEU A 358 -2.63 18.55 -16.37
N GLU A 359 -3.20 19.42 -17.22
CA GLU A 359 -3.38 19.14 -18.65
C GLU A 359 -2.05 19.02 -19.39
N GLN A 360 -1.06 19.88 -19.06
CA GLN A 360 0.28 19.78 -19.62
C GLN A 360 0.95 18.45 -19.24
N PHE A 361 0.87 18.05 -17.97
CA PHE A 361 1.40 16.76 -17.53
C PHE A 361 0.78 15.59 -18.30
N ALA A 362 -0.54 15.55 -18.42
CA ALA A 362 -1.23 14.49 -19.16
C ALA A 362 -0.84 14.45 -20.65
N ALA A 363 -0.59 15.61 -21.26
CA ALA A 363 -0.16 15.69 -22.66
C ALA A 363 1.26 15.12 -22.90
N LEU A 364 2.13 15.20 -21.89
CA LEU A 364 3.52 14.69 -21.92
C LEU A 364 3.61 13.17 -21.71
N LEU A 365 2.53 12.52 -21.27
CA LEU A 365 2.49 11.07 -21.11
C LEU A 365 2.41 10.34 -22.45
N PRO A 366 3.03 9.14 -22.58
CA PRO A 366 2.87 8.29 -23.75
C PRO A 366 1.40 7.91 -23.97
N ASP A 367 1.04 7.58 -25.21
CA ASP A 367 -0.32 7.16 -25.55
C ASP A 367 -0.61 5.73 -25.03
N ASN A 368 -1.03 5.64 -23.77
CA ASN A 368 -1.23 4.39 -23.04
C ASN A 368 -2.40 4.50 -22.05
N ASN A 369 -2.69 3.41 -21.32
CA ASN A 369 -3.78 3.39 -20.34
C ASN A 369 -3.64 4.45 -19.24
N LEU A 370 -2.41 4.82 -18.85
CA LEU A 370 -2.16 5.85 -17.86
C LEU A 370 -2.64 7.22 -18.36
N ARG A 371 -2.31 7.60 -19.60
CA ARG A 371 -2.78 8.85 -20.21
C ARG A 371 -4.31 8.91 -20.31
N HIS A 372 -4.93 7.85 -20.80
CA HIS A 372 -6.39 7.77 -20.93
C HIS A 372 -7.11 7.84 -19.58
N GLY A 373 -6.61 7.09 -18.58
CA GLY A 373 -7.12 7.12 -17.22
C GLY A 373 -6.95 8.50 -16.57
N MET A 374 -5.78 9.13 -16.75
CA MET A 374 -5.52 10.49 -16.27
C MET A 374 -6.51 11.48 -16.89
N GLN A 375 -6.73 11.44 -18.20
CA GLN A 375 -7.67 12.32 -18.90
C GLN A 375 -9.11 12.17 -18.35
N ALA A 376 -9.54 10.94 -18.10
CA ALA A 376 -10.85 10.66 -17.51
C ALA A 376 -10.97 11.26 -16.09
N ARG A 377 -9.93 11.12 -15.27
CA ARG A 377 -9.88 11.69 -13.91
C ARG A 377 -9.85 13.22 -13.94
N LEU A 378 -9.10 13.83 -14.86
CA LEU A 378 -9.07 15.29 -15.02
C LEU A 378 -10.44 15.88 -15.34
N ASN A 379 -11.27 15.15 -16.11
CA ASN A 379 -12.65 15.57 -16.37
C ASN A 379 -13.50 15.66 -15.10
N LEU A 380 -13.21 14.83 -14.08
CA LEU A 380 -13.88 14.90 -12.77
C LEU A 380 -13.44 16.11 -11.96
N LEU A 381 -12.18 16.53 -12.09
CA LEU A 381 -11.65 17.70 -11.36
C LEU A 381 -12.03 19.04 -12.00
N ARG A 382 -12.24 19.07 -13.32
CA ARG A 382 -12.52 20.30 -14.09
C ARG A 382 -13.56 21.24 -13.46
N PRO A 383 -14.74 20.76 -13.00
CA PRO A 383 -15.74 21.62 -12.37
C PRO A 383 -15.23 22.41 -11.16
N HIS A 384 -14.24 21.86 -10.44
CA HIS A 384 -13.65 22.46 -9.24
C HIS A 384 -12.44 23.37 -9.54
N LEU A 385 -11.99 23.43 -10.80
CA LEU A 385 -10.78 24.15 -11.22
C LEU A 385 -11.08 25.36 -12.12
N HIS A 386 -12.35 25.62 -12.47
CA HIS A 386 -12.75 26.68 -13.41
C HIS A 386 -12.76 28.10 -12.83
N VAL A 387 -12.39 28.28 -11.56
CA VAL A 387 -12.45 29.57 -10.87
C VAL A 387 -11.03 30.07 -10.57
N ALA A 388 -10.79 31.37 -10.80
CA ALA A 388 -9.55 32.07 -10.41
C ALA A 388 -9.48 32.31 -8.89
N THR A 389 -9.76 31.27 -8.11
CA THR A 389 -9.67 31.22 -6.64
C THR A 389 -8.64 30.17 -6.24
N ALA A 390 -8.18 30.23 -5.00
CA ALA A 390 -7.26 29.25 -4.45
C ALA A 390 -7.86 27.83 -4.58
N PRO A 391 -7.10 26.81 -5.05
CA PRO A 391 -7.60 25.45 -5.17
C PRO A 391 -7.94 24.85 -3.81
N ASP A 392 -9.04 24.11 -3.71
CA ASP A 392 -9.34 23.26 -2.56
C ASP A 392 -8.56 21.94 -2.65
N TRP A 393 -7.36 21.93 -2.09
CA TRP A 393 -6.47 20.78 -2.15
C TRP A 393 -7.02 19.53 -1.45
N ALA A 394 -7.84 19.70 -0.41
CA ALA A 394 -8.43 18.58 0.32
C ALA A 394 -9.45 17.86 -0.57
N LEU A 395 -10.38 18.62 -1.17
CA LEU A 395 -11.36 18.09 -2.11
C LEU A 395 -10.69 17.45 -3.33
N LEU A 396 -9.72 18.13 -3.95
CA LEU A 396 -9.04 17.63 -5.14
C LEU A 396 -8.28 16.32 -4.87
N THR A 397 -7.63 16.21 -3.71
CA THR A 397 -6.92 14.97 -3.31
C THR A 397 -7.91 13.83 -3.07
N ALA A 398 -9.06 14.09 -2.43
CA ALA A 398 -10.11 13.08 -2.23
C ALA A 398 -10.69 12.59 -3.58
N LEU A 399 -10.89 13.48 -4.54
CA LEU A 399 -11.38 13.12 -5.88
C LEU A 399 -10.34 12.36 -6.72
N ALA A 400 -9.06 12.67 -6.53
CA ALA A 400 -7.93 12.03 -7.21
C ALA A 400 -7.56 10.65 -6.64
N ALA A 401 -8.00 10.32 -5.43
CA ALA A 401 -7.62 9.10 -4.72
C ALA A 401 -7.78 7.83 -5.59
N PRO A 402 -6.83 6.88 -5.53
CA PRO A 402 -6.93 5.60 -6.22
C PRO A 402 -8.24 4.88 -5.87
N ARG A 403 -8.93 4.33 -6.86
CA ARG A 403 -10.15 3.54 -6.65
C ARG A 403 -9.99 2.13 -7.20
N THR A 404 -10.62 1.16 -6.57
CA THR A 404 -10.69 -0.20 -7.12
C THR A 404 -11.49 -0.16 -8.43
N PRO A 405 -10.89 -0.44 -9.59
CA PRO A 405 -11.63 -0.47 -10.84
C PRO A 405 -12.64 -1.63 -10.85
N GLU A 406 -13.78 -1.43 -11.50
CA GLU A 406 -14.73 -2.53 -11.70
C GLU A 406 -14.12 -3.60 -12.61
N PRO A 407 -14.19 -4.88 -12.22
CA PRO A 407 -13.70 -5.96 -13.08
C PRO A 407 -14.59 -6.05 -14.33
N PRO A 408 -14.01 -6.30 -15.52
CA PRO A 408 -14.82 -6.59 -16.69
C PRO A 408 -15.64 -7.87 -16.46
N ALA A 409 -16.76 -7.99 -17.17
CA ALA A 409 -17.61 -9.17 -17.07
C ALA A 409 -16.81 -10.46 -17.31
N PRO A 410 -17.06 -11.52 -16.52
CA PRO A 410 -16.31 -12.77 -16.63
C PRO A 410 -16.56 -13.44 -17.98
N LEU A 411 -15.50 -13.94 -18.61
CA LEU A 411 -15.61 -14.69 -19.86
C LEU A 411 -16.16 -16.10 -19.57
N ARG A 412 -17.30 -16.45 -20.17
CA ARG A 412 -17.89 -17.79 -20.09
C ARG A 412 -17.60 -18.56 -21.38
N ILE A 413 -16.85 -19.66 -21.28
CA ILE A 413 -16.44 -20.52 -22.39
C ILE A 413 -17.02 -21.94 -22.23
N VAL A 414 -17.24 -22.62 -23.35
CA VAL A 414 -17.84 -23.96 -23.35
C VAL A 414 -16.86 -25.02 -22.81
N GLU A 415 -15.57 -24.95 -23.14
CA GLU A 415 -14.60 -26.01 -22.81
C GLU A 415 -13.87 -25.81 -21.46
N GLY A 416 -14.40 -24.97 -20.56
CA GLY A 416 -13.81 -24.69 -19.25
C GLY A 416 -14.57 -25.30 -18.06
N VAL A 417 -13.86 -25.46 -16.95
CA VAL A 417 -14.45 -25.74 -15.62
C VAL A 417 -15.29 -24.54 -15.20
N SER A 418 -16.55 -24.79 -14.82
CA SER A 418 -17.51 -23.71 -14.58
C SER A 418 -17.32 -23.09 -13.21
N ILE A 419 -17.20 -21.77 -13.12
CA ILE A 419 -17.19 -21.03 -11.85
C ILE A 419 -18.60 -20.54 -11.53
N ILE A 420 -19.01 -20.79 -10.29
CA ILE A 420 -20.25 -20.28 -9.69
C ILE A 420 -19.83 -19.54 -8.43
N ARG A 421 -20.16 -18.26 -8.32
CA ARG A 421 -19.87 -17.48 -7.12
C ARG A 421 -20.94 -17.73 -6.06
N ASP A 422 -20.61 -17.58 -4.79
CA ASP A 422 -21.53 -17.90 -3.69
C ASP A 422 -22.86 -17.14 -3.73
N GLY A 423 -22.87 -15.92 -4.28
CA GLY A 423 -24.07 -15.12 -4.55
C GLY A 423 -24.78 -15.42 -5.88
N GLU A 424 -24.31 -16.37 -6.69
CA GLU A 424 -24.85 -16.65 -8.03
C GLU A 424 -25.59 -17.99 -8.12
N PRO A 425 -26.71 -18.06 -8.87
CA PRO A 425 -27.34 -19.32 -9.19
C PRO A 425 -26.47 -20.14 -10.18
N PRO A 426 -26.59 -21.48 -10.17
CA PRO A 426 -26.00 -22.30 -11.22
C PRO A 426 -26.49 -21.88 -12.60
N TRP A 427 -25.57 -21.79 -13.55
CA TRP A 427 -25.86 -21.39 -14.94
C TRP A 427 -25.52 -22.47 -15.97
N ARG A 428 -24.94 -23.60 -15.52
CA ARG A 428 -24.58 -24.75 -16.35
C ARG A 428 -24.63 -26.05 -15.54
N PRO A 429 -25.16 -27.17 -16.08
CA PRO A 429 -25.14 -28.46 -15.40
C PRO A 429 -23.70 -28.94 -15.12
N ALA A 430 -23.52 -29.71 -14.05
CA ALA A 430 -22.25 -30.35 -13.72
C ALA A 430 -22.46 -31.75 -13.15
N HIS A 431 -21.50 -32.65 -13.38
CA HIS A 431 -21.47 -33.96 -12.73
C HIS A 431 -20.78 -33.87 -11.36
N ILE A 432 -19.77 -33.01 -11.26
CA ILE A 432 -18.93 -32.86 -10.07
C ILE A 432 -18.95 -31.39 -9.65
N LEU A 433 -19.27 -31.15 -8.38
CA LEU A 433 -19.18 -29.82 -7.76
C LEU A 433 -18.08 -29.83 -6.70
N MET A 434 -17.18 -28.86 -6.75
CA MET A 434 -16.17 -28.61 -5.73
C MET A 434 -16.46 -27.27 -5.05
N VAL A 435 -16.65 -27.25 -3.75
CA VAL A 435 -16.97 -26.05 -2.96
C VAL A 435 -15.73 -25.63 -2.18
N LEU A 436 -15.25 -24.41 -2.40
CA LEU A 436 -14.08 -23.85 -1.72
C LEU A 436 -14.49 -22.88 -0.60
N GLY A 437 -13.64 -22.74 0.41
CA GLY A 437 -13.82 -21.79 1.49
C GLY A 437 -15.03 -22.08 2.36
N VAL A 438 -15.27 -23.35 2.71
CA VAL A 438 -16.35 -23.76 3.62
C VAL A 438 -15.95 -23.44 5.07
N SER A 439 -15.88 -22.15 5.36
CA SER A 439 -15.51 -21.58 6.65
C SER A 439 -16.67 -20.80 7.26
N ASP A 440 -16.52 -20.40 8.53
CA ASP A 440 -17.50 -19.56 9.22
C ASP A 440 -17.84 -18.29 8.41
N GLY A 441 -19.10 -17.87 8.51
CA GLY A 441 -19.65 -16.76 7.75
C GLY A 441 -19.88 -17.04 6.26
N ARG A 442 -19.70 -18.27 5.76
CA ARG A 442 -19.92 -18.64 4.34
C ARG A 442 -20.84 -19.86 4.20
N TYR A 443 -21.64 -19.86 3.12
CA TYR A 443 -22.57 -20.93 2.74
C TYR A 443 -23.60 -21.34 3.82
N PRO A 444 -24.66 -20.54 4.08
CA PRO A 444 -24.90 -19.19 3.55
C PRO A 444 -24.14 -18.12 4.34
N ARG A 445 -23.99 -16.92 3.76
CA ARG A 445 -23.46 -15.78 4.51
C ARG A 445 -24.53 -15.29 5.51
N PRO A 446 -24.19 -15.04 6.78
CA PRO A 446 -25.13 -14.43 7.71
C PRO A 446 -25.48 -13.01 7.23
N PRO A 447 -26.77 -12.63 7.22
CA PRO A 447 -27.16 -11.28 6.83
C PRO A 447 -26.62 -10.28 7.85
N ALA A 448 -25.99 -9.21 7.36
CA ALA A 448 -25.48 -8.13 8.19
C ALA A 448 -26.63 -7.42 8.94
N ASN A 449 -26.31 -6.82 10.09
CA ASN A 449 -27.27 -5.97 10.80
C ASN A 449 -27.44 -4.65 10.03
N SER A 450 -28.69 -4.23 9.82
CA SER A 450 -28.96 -2.87 9.33
C SER A 450 -28.62 -1.86 10.42
N ALA A 451 -27.88 -0.81 10.06
CA ALA A 451 -27.59 0.31 10.96
C ALA A 451 -28.80 1.23 11.14
N LEU A 452 -29.77 1.22 10.21
CA LEU A 452 -30.91 2.14 10.23
C LEU A 452 -32.16 1.53 10.85
N PHE A 453 -32.48 0.25 10.60
CA PHE A 453 -33.72 -0.37 11.11
C PHE A 453 -33.47 -1.71 11.79
N MET A 454 -34.12 -1.93 12.94
CA MET A 454 -34.22 -3.25 13.57
C MET A 454 -35.28 -4.11 12.85
N ASP A 455 -35.16 -5.44 12.92
CA ASP A 455 -36.16 -6.35 12.31
C ASP A 455 -37.57 -6.12 12.89
N SER A 456 -37.68 -5.82 14.20
CA SER A 456 -38.96 -5.47 14.85
C SER A 456 -39.56 -4.15 14.35
N GLU A 457 -38.72 -3.18 13.99
CA GLU A 457 -39.16 -1.92 13.40
C GLU A 457 -39.68 -2.15 11.97
N ARG A 458 -38.98 -2.99 11.18
CA ARG A 458 -39.41 -3.39 9.83
C ARG A 458 -40.75 -4.11 9.84
N GLU A 459 -40.97 -5.00 10.81
CA GLU A 459 -42.26 -5.67 10.99
C GLU A 459 -43.38 -4.67 11.32
N THR A 460 -43.13 -3.71 12.21
CA THR A 460 -44.09 -2.65 12.55
C THR A 460 -44.45 -1.81 11.32
N ILE A 461 -43.45 -1.41 10.52
CA ILE A 461 -43.64 -0.65 9.29
C ILE A 461 -44.50 -1.44 8.29
N ALA A 462 -44.18 -2.72 8.09
CA ALA A 462 -44.93 -3.60 7.20
C ALA A 462 -46.39 -3.80 7.63
N GLN A 463 -46.64 -4.00 8.92
CA GLN A 463 -47.99 -4.22 9.45
C GLN A 463 -48.86 -2.95 9.44
N THR A 464 -48.25 -1.79 9.68
CA THR A 464 -48.99 -0.54 9.91
C THR A 464 -49.28 0.22 8.61
N ILE A 465 -48.30 0.29 7.71
CA ILE A 465 -48.42 1.06 6.45
C ILE A 465 -48.21 0.20 5.20
N GLY A 466 -48.09 -1.12 5.34
CA GLY A 466 -47.97 -2.05 4.21
C GLY A 466 -46.61 -2.04 3.49
N LEU A 467 -45.64 -1.26 3.97
CA LEU A 467 -44.34 -1.11 3.36
C LEU A 467 -43.39 -2.22 3.84
N ARG A 468 -43.09 -3.19 2.96
CA ARG A 468 -42.22 -4.33 3.28
C ARG A 468 -40.76 -4.05 2.94
N LEU A 469 -39.95 -3.81 3.97
CA LEU A 469 -38.49 -3.69 3.86
C LEU A 469 -37.83 -5.05 4.13
N GLU A 470 -36.88 -5.48 3.29
CA GLU A 470 -36.22 -6.80 3.37
C GLU A 470 -35.55 -7.00 4.74
N GLY A 471 -36.03 -7.99 5.52
CA GLY A 471 -35.50 -8.31 6.85
C GLY A 471 -34.34 -9.33 6.84
N ARG A 472 -33.67 -9.53 8.00
CA ARG A 472 -32.59 -10.55 8.11
C ARG A 472 -33.09 -11.97 7.85
N ALA A 473 -34.26 -12.31 8.38
CA ALA A 473 -34.84 -13.65 8.24
C ALA A 473 -35.17 -13.98 6.77
N GLU A 474 -35.73 -13.01 6.05
CA GLU A 474 -36.04 -13.11 4.62
C GLU A 474 -34.75 -13.28 3.80
N ARG A 475 -33.73 -12.45 4.10
CA ARG A 475 -32.42 -12.55 3.44
C ARG A 475 -31.77 -13.91 3.64
N LEU A 476 -31.77 -14.41 4.88
CA LEU A 476 -31.23 -15.74 5.20
C LEU A 476 -32.00 -16.85 4.48
N ALA A 477 -33.33 -16.75 4.37
CA ALA A 477 -34.15 -17.72 3.64
C ALA A 477 -33.81 -17.72 2.14
N CYS A 478 -33.61 -16.55 1.54
CA CYS A 478 -33.12 -16.40 0.17
C CYS A 478 -31.74 -17.06 -0.02
N ASP A 479 -30.78 -16.76 0.85
CA ASP A 479 -29.41 -17.29 0.76
C ASP A 479 -29.38 -18.82 0.98
N LEU A 480 -30.23 -19.36 1.88
CA LEU A 480 -30.42 -20.81 2.04
C LEU A 480 -31.07 -21.47 0.82
N ALA A 481 -32.05 -20.82 0.19
CA ALA A 481 -32.67 -21.32 -1.02
C ALA A 481 -31.69 -21.33 -2.21
N LEU A 482 -30.83 -20.31 -2.31
CA LEU A 482 -29.74 -20.25 -3.28
C LEU A 482 -28.74 -21.38 -3.03
N PHE A 483 -28.27 -21.55 -1.80
CA PHE A 483 -27.35 -22.63 -1.45
C PHE A 483 -27.93 -24.01 -1.75
N ARG A 484 -29.22 -24.23 -1.48
CA ARG A 484 -29.92 -25.47 -1.85
C ARG A 484 -29.87 -25.73 -3.36
N ARG A 485 -30.05 -24.69 -4.19
CA ARG A 485 -29.96 -24.82 -5.65
C ARG A 485 -28.52 -25.12 -6.11
N GLN A 486 -27.52 -24.49 -5.48
CA GLN A 486 -26.12 -24.74 -5.79
C GLN A 486 -25.72 -26.19 -5.47
N ILE A 487 -26.13 -26.72 -4.31
CA ILE A 487 -25.83 -28.11 -3.91
C ILE A 487 -26.63 -29.15 -4.71
N ALA A 488 -27.78 -28.78 -5.28
CA ALA A 488 -28.57 -29.64 -6.17
C ALA A 488 -27.94 -29.84 -7.57
N LEU A 489 -26.90 -29.07 -7.91
CA LEU A 489 -26.26 -29.09 -9.20
C LEU A 489 -25.56 -30.42 -9.57
N PRO A 490 -24.64 -30.98 -8.75
CA PRO A 490 -23.87 -32.16 -9.12
C PRO A 490 -24.74 -33.40 -9.20
N SER A 491 -24.63 -34.13 -10.31
CA SER A 491 -25.31 -35.41 -10.50
C SER A 491 -24.52 -36.64 -10.01
N GLN A 492 -23.23 -36.50 -9.69
CA GLN A 492 -22.38 -37.62 -9.28
C GLN A 492 -21.64 -37.39 -7.97
N ARG A 493 -20.98 -36.22 -7.81
CA ARG A 493 -20.09 -36.01 -6.66
C ARG A 493 -20.07 -34.57 -6.15
N LEU A 494 -20.05 -34.42 -4.83
CA LEU A 494 -19.80 -33.17 -4.12
C LEU A 494 -18.51 -33.28 -3.31
N VAL A 495 -17.59 -32.35 -3.52
CA VAL A 495 -16.35 -32.20 -2.75
C VAL A 495 -16.37 -30.85 -2.06
N MET A 496 -16.11 -30.80 -0.76
CA MET A 496 -16.07 -29.58 0.03
C MET A 496 -14.69 -29.41 0.64
N PHE A 497 -14.15 -28.21 0.55
CA PHE A 497 -12.86 -27.83 1.13
C PHE A 497 -13.11 -26.87 2.30
N CYS A 498 -12.58 -27.24 3.47
CA CYS A 498 -12.64 -26.49 4.70
C CYS A 498 -11.22 -26.00 5.04
N PRO A 499 -10.96 -24.68 5.01
CA PRO A 499 -9.67 -24.15 5.41
C PRO A 499 -9.55 -24.17 6.94
N ARG A 500 -8.37 -24.52 7.47
CA ARG A 500 -8.09 -24.53 8.91
C ARG A 500 -7.54 -23.19 9.40
N GLN A 501 -6.98 -22.39 8.49
CA GLN A 501 -6.33 -21.11 8.76
C GLN A 501 -6.70 -20.06 7.71
N GLY A 502 -6.77 -18.80 8.13
CA GLY A 502 -6.74 -17.64 7.26
C GLY A 502 -5.36 -17.41 6.65
N LEU A 503 -5.27 -16.50 5.67
CA LEU A 503 -3.99 -16.14 5.05
C LEU A 503 -3.02 -15.44 6.02
N ASP A 504 -3.53 -14.94 7.13
CA ASP A 504 -2.78 -14.35 8.25
C ASP A 504 -2.39 -15.39 9.32
N GLY A 505 -2.75 -16.67 9.13
CA GLY A 505 -2.51 -17.76 10.09
C GLY A 505 -3.60 -17.92 11.15
N SER A 506 -4.61 -17.04 11.21
CA SER A 506 -5.71 -17.13 12.18
C SER A 506 -6.51 -18.42 12.00
N ALA A 507 -6.88 -19.09 13.10
CA ALA A 507 -7.68 -20.32 13.02
C ALA A 507 -9.06 -20.04 12.40
N GLN A 508 -9.50 -20.90 11.49
CA GLN A 508 -10.83 -20.83 10.89
C GLN A 508 -11.70 -22.01 11.29
N MET A 509 -12.92 -21.68 11.71
CA MET A 509 -13.96 -22.66 12.02
C MET A 509 -14.73 -23.04 10.75
N PRO A 510 -15.27 -24.27 10.66
CA PRO A 510 -16.09 -24.68 9.52
C PRO A 510 -17.40 -23.89 9.41
N GLY A 511 -17.89 -23.73 8.18
CA GLY A 511 -19.11 -22.95 7.91
C GLY A 511 -20.43 -23.65 8.27
N PRO A 512 -21.54 -22.89 8.37
CA PRO A 512 -22.88 -23.42 8.65
C PRO A 512 -23.36 -24.54 7.70
N ALA A 513 -22.89 -24.54 6.45
CA ALA A 513 -23.16 -25.60 5.47
C ALA A 513 -22.86 -26.99 6.04
N LEU A 514 -21.79 -27.13 6.83
CA LEU A 514 -21.38 -28.42 7.37
C LEU A 514 -22.42 -28.97 8.36
N ALA A 515 -23.00 -28.11 9.20
CA ALA A 515 -24.08 -28.49 10.11
C ALA A 515 -25.40 -28.83 9.38
N LEU A 516 -25.68 -28.16 8.26
CA LEU A 516 -26.82 -28.49 7.39
C LEU A 516 -26.64 -29.86 6.73
N ILE A 517 -25.42 -30.27 6.45
CA ILE A 517 -25.08 -31.55 5.81
C ILE A 517 -25.00 -32.68 6.83
N ALA A 518 -24.39 -32.44 8.00
CA ALA A 518 -24.21 -33.43 9.05
C ALA A 518 -25.52 -34.07 9.53
N ARG A 519 -26.62 -33.30 9.57
CA ARG A 519 -27.96 -33.81 9.91
C ARG A 519 -28.47 -34.93 8.99
N CYS A 520 -27.93 -35.02 7.77
CA CYS A 520 -28.34 -36.00 6.77
C CYS A 520 -27.47 -37.26 6.79
N ILE A 521 -26.38 -37.27 7.58
CA ILE A 521 -25.37 -38.32 7.60
C ILE A 521 -25.46 -39.06 8.92
N ALA A 522 -25.43 -40.39 8.86
CA ALA A 522 -25.50 -41.26 10.03
C ALA A 522 -24.18 -41.26 10.78
N ASP A 523 -24.25 -41.16 12.11
CA ASP A 523 -23.08 -41.30 12.97
C ASP A 523 -22.54 -42.74 12.87
N PRO A 524 -21.25 -42.95 12.54
CA PRO A 524 -20.64 -44.27 12.51
C PRO A 524 -20.79 -45.08 13.80
N ALA A 525 -20.85 -44.41 14.96
CA ALA A 525 -21.04 -45.03 16.27
C ALA A 525 -22.52 -45.26 16.62
N ALA A 526 -23.45 -44.54 15.97
CA ALA A 526 -24.88 -44.64 16.19
C ALA A 526 -25.66 -44.45 14.86
N PRO A 527 -25.79 -45.50 14.03
CA PRO A 527 -26.29 -45.39 12.66
C PRO A 527 -27.71 -44.82 12.50
N ASP A 528 -28.53 -44.90 13.55
CA ASP A 528 -29.89 -44.35 13.57
C ASP A 528 -29.94 -42.85 13.94
N ARG A 529 -28.79 -42.24 14.25
CA ARG A 529 -28.68 -40.84 14.68
C ARG A 529 -27.82 -40.04 13.71
N PRO A 530 -28.15 -38.76 13.48
CA PRO A 530 -27.32 -37.89 12.67
C PRO A 530 -26.01 -37.57 13.39
N VAL A 531 -24.97 -37.25 12.62
CA VAL A 531 -23.73 -36.69 13.16
C VAL A 531 -24.03 -35.37 13.89
N THR A 532 -23.66 -35.30 15.17
CA THR A 532 -23.89 -34.11 16.02
C THR A 532 -22.73 -33.13 16.00
N GLU A 533 -21.51 -33.62 15.78
CA GLU A 533 -20.28 -32.82 15.69
C GLU A 533 -19.86 -32.71 14.21
N PRO A 534 -20.22 -31.61 13.50
CA PRO A 534 -20.03 -31.53 12.05
C PRO A 534 -18.56 -31.65 11.62
N GLU A 535 -17.63 -31.23 12.49
CA GLU A 535 -16.19 -31.30 12.24
C GLU A 535 -15.67 -32.73 12.09
N SER A 536 -16.36 -33.73 12.65
CA SER A 536 -15.98 -35.14 12.53
C SER A 536 -16.06 -35.66 11.09
N LEU A 537 -16.78 -34.95 10.20
CA LEU A 537 -16.86 -35.27 8.78
C LEU A 537 -15.62 -34.80 7.99
N ILE A 538 -14.81 -33.92 8.58
CA ILE A 538 -13.64 -33.33 7.93
C ILE A 538 -12.49 -34.33 7.97
N ARG A 539 -12.02 -34.73 6.80
CA ARG A 539 -10.81 -35.54 6.66
C ARG A 539 -9.63 -34.63 6.36
N ASP A 540 -8.54 -34.74 7.09
CA ASP A 540 -7.32 -34.01 6.75
C ASP A 540 -6.72 -34.58 5.47
N LEU A 541 -6.64 -33.75 4.42
CA LEU A 541 -6.14 -34.16 3.12
C LEU A 541 -4.65 -34.55 3.18
N ARG A 542 -3.86 -33.95 4.07
CA ARG A 542 -2.43 -34.25 4.23
C ARG A 542 -2.19 -35.63 4.86
N ASN A 543 -3.13 -36.08 5.68
CA ASN A 543 -3.06 -37.38 6.35
C ASN A 543 -3.53 -38.53 5.45
N ASP A 544 -4.04 -38.25 4.24
CA ASP A 544 -4.32 -39.25 3.21
C ASP A 544 -3.16 -39.30 2.19
N PRO A 545 -2.23 -40.28 2.26
CA PRO A 545 -1.05 -40.33 1.40
C PRO A 545 -1.36 -40.52 -0.09
N THR A 546 -2.57 -40.99 -0.39
CA THR A 546 -3.09 -41.25 -1.74
C THR A 546 -3.63 -39.96 -2.37
N VAL A 547 -4.22 -39.08 -1.57
CA VAL A 547 -4.76 -37.77 -1.99
C VAL A 547 -3.73 -36.65 -1.84
N HIS A 548 -2.84 -36.71 -0.84
CA HIS A 548 -1.71 -35.79 -0.68
C HIS A 548 -0.77 -35.81 -1.89
N ARG A 549 -0.52 -36.98 -2.49
CA ARG A 549 0.23 -37.12 -3.76
C ARG A 549 -0.45 -36.44 -4.96
N LEU A 550 -1.75 -36.15 -4.89
CA LEU A 550 -2.48 -35.40 -5.90
C LEU A 550 -2.31 -33.89 -5.73
N CYS A 551 -2.15 -33.41 -4.49
CA CYS A 551 -1.97 -32.00 -4.16
C CYS A 551 -0.50 -31.59 -4.04
N ALA A 552 0.42 -32.58 -4.07
CA ALA A 552 1.84 -32.35 -4.17
C ALA A 552 2.18 -31.77 -5.55
N SER A 553 2.05 -30.45 -5.71
CA SER A 553 2.80 -29.77 -6.74
C SER A 553 4.27 -30.12 -6.50
N GLY A 554 4.93 -30.69 -7.52
CA GLY A 554 6.36 -30.92 -7.45
C GLY A 554 7.01 -29.57 -7.21
N ALA A 555 7.42 -29.30 -5.96
CA ALA A 555 8.39 -28.28 -5.71
C ALA A 555 9.58 -28.68 -6.60
N ALA A 556 9.89 -27.85 -7.59
CA ALA A 556 11.25 -27.84 -8.11
C ALA A 556 12.12 -27.78 -6.85
N GLY A 557 12.97 -28.80 -6.65
CA GLY A 557 13.74 -28.96 -5.42
C GLY A 557 14.39 -27.62 -5.05
N PRO A 558 14.57 -27.34 -3.75
CA PRO A 558 15.12 -26.06 -3.32
C PRO A 558 16.32 -25.73 -4.20
N ALA A 559 16.24 -24.58 -4.88
CA ALA A 559 17.39 -24.01 -5.54
C ALA A 559 18.52 -24.05 -4.52
N THR A 560 19.63 -24.70 -4.91
CA THR A 560 20.92 -24.84 -4.22
C THR A 560 20.95 -24.27 -2.80
N PRO A 561 21.22 -25.07 -1.74
CA PRO A 561 21.24 -24.56 -0.37
C PRO A 561 22.01 -23.24 -0.32
N LEU A 562 21.32 -22.19 0.09
CA LEU A 562 21.93 -20.86 0.19
C LEU A 562 23.18 -21.00 1.07
N PRO A 563 24.33 -20.49 0.62
CA PRO A 563 25.56 -20.61 1.38
C PRO A 563 25.36 -20.00 2.77
N THR A 564 25.66 -20.78 3.81
CA THR A 564 25.67 -20.29 5.19
C THR A 564 26.81 -19.28 5.37
N LEU A 565 26.64 -18.36 6.33
CA LEU A 565 27.71 -17.43 6.69
C LEU A 565 28.97 -18.20 7.11
N PRO A 566 30.18 -17.73 6.74
CA PRO A 566 31.42 -18.36 7.14
C PRO A 566 31.51 -18.41 8.67
N THR A 567 31.83 -19.58 9.24
CA THR A 567 31.99 -19.75 10.70
C THR A 567 33.06 -18.82 11.27
N GLU A 568 34.09 -18.49 10.48
CA GLU A 568 35.16 -17.54 10.83
C GLU A 568 34.73 -16.06 10.75
N GLY A 569 33.57 -15.77 10.16
CA GLY A 569 33.09 -14.40 10.00
C GLY A 569 33.76 -13.57 8.91
N VAL A 570 34.53 -14.20 8.02
CA VAL A 570 35.28 -13.51 6.97
C VAL A 570 34.75 -13.91 5.60
N VAL A 571 34.20 -12.92 4.89
CA VAL A 571 33.79 -13.04 3.48
C VAL A 571 34.99 -12.70 2.59
N ARG A 572 35.30 -13.59 1.64
CA ARG A 572 36.45 -13.43 0.73
C ARG A 572 35.94 -13.17 -0.69
N LEU A 573 36.26 -12.00 -1.24
CA LEU A 573 35.77 -11.52 -2.54
C LEU A 573 36.84 -11.57 -3.65
N GLY A 574 38.07 -11.96 -3.32
CA GLY A 574 39.13 -12.27 -4.29
C GLY A 574 39.68 -11.09 -5.09
N ARG A 575 39.44 -9.84 -4.67
CA ARG A 575 39.93 -8.62 -5.30
C ARG A 575 40.17 -7.52 -4.27
N ASP A 576 41.08 -6.59 -4.57
CA ASP A 576 41.28 -5.38 -3.75
C ASP A 576 40.01 -4.52 -3.76
N LEU A 577 39.40 -4.35 -2.58
CA LEU A 577 38.15 -3.61 -2.43
C LEU A 577 38.34 -2.10 -2.41
N LEU A 578 39.58 -1.61 -2.19
CA LEU A 578 39.91 -0.19 -2.32
C LEU A 578 39.83 0.27 -3.79
N MET A 579 39.97 -0.67 -4.72
CA MET A 579 39.91 -0.44 -6.17
C MET A 579 38.48 -0.50 -6.74
N LEU A 580 37.44 -0.68 -5.91
CA LEU A 580 36.04 -0.70 -6.37
C LEU A 580 35.60 0.64 -6.96
N ARG A 581 36.07 1.74 -6.38
CA ARG A 581 35.85 3.08 -6.90
C ARG A 581 37.16 3.57 -7.49
N GLN A 582 37.14 3.95 -8.76
CA GLN A 582 38.32 4.44 -9.47
C GLN A 582 38.11 5.89 -9.92
N THR A 583 39.20 6.65 -9.97
CA THR A 583 39.24 7.93 -10.70
C THR A 583 39.28 7.69 -12.21
N GLU A 584 39.11 8.74 -13.01
CA GLU A 584 39.21 8.65 -14.48
C GLU A 584 40.57 8.07 -14.94
N ASP A 585 41.63 8.29 -14.15
CA ASP A 585 42.99 7.78 -14.39
C ASP A 585 43.18 6.30 -13.97
N GLY A 586 42.12 5.61 -13.51
CA GLY A 586 42.18 4.20 -13.10
C GLY A 586 42.82 3.94 -11.73
N LEU A 587 43.10 4.99 -10.95
CA LEU A 587 43.62 4.88 -9.58
C LEU A 587 42.46 4.72 -8.58
N ALA A 588 42.75 4.16 -7.40
CA ALA A 588 41.77 4.10 -6.31
C ALA A 588 41.23 5.51 -5.98
N ALA A 589 39.90 5.65 -5.92
CA ALA A 589 39.27 6.89 -5.51
C ALA A 589 39.66 7.24 -4.07
N PRO A 590 39.89 8.53 -3.76
CA PRO A 590 40.32 8.93 -2.43
C PRO A 590 39.25 8.61 -1.38
N GLN A 591 39.69 8.17 -0.21
CA GLN A 591 38.82 7.91 0.95
C GLN A 591 38.68 9.19 1.79
N SER A 592 37.50 9.37 2.39
CA SER A 592 37.26 10.46 3.35
C SER A 592 37.35 9.96 4.79
N PRO A 593 37.63 10.84 5.77
CA PRO A 593 37.67 10.44 7.18
C PRO A 593 36.40 9.74 7.66
N SER A 594 35.22 10.23 7.26
CA SER A 594 33.94 9.59 7.60
C SER A 594 33.81 8.18 7.01
N ARG A 595 34.25 7.94 5.77
CA ARG A 595 34.24 6.59 5.19
C ARG A 595 35.19 5.64 5.92
N LEU A 596 36.34 6.13 6.35
CA LEU A 596 37.29 5.32 7.11
C LEU A 596 36.77 5.04 8.54
N GLU A 597 35.99 5.94 9.13
CA GLU A 597 35.26 5.67 10.37
C GLU A 597 34.17 4.60 10.16
N THR A 598 33.44 4.63 9.04
CA THR A 598 32.52 3.53 8.67
C THR A 598 33.27 2.21 8.54
N LEU A 599 34.42 2.17 7.86
CA LEU A 599 35.26 0.97 7.74
C LEU A 599 35.76 0.46 9.09
N LEU A 600 36.09 1.38 10.01
CA LEU A 600 36.53 1.04 11.36
C LEU A 600 35.43 0.27 12.12
N VAL A 601 34.19 0.76 12.03
CA VAL A 601 33.03 0.22 12.76
C VAL A 601 32.42 -1.00 12.07
N SER A 602 32.15 -0.90 10.77
CA SER A 602 31.56 -1.98 9.98
C SER A 602 32.17 -2.04 8.57
N PRO A 603 33.07 -3.02 8.32
CA PRO A 603 33.61 -3.26 6.98
C PRO A 603 32.53 -3.61 5.95
N LEU A 604 31.45 -4.27 6.37
CA LEU A 604 30.32 -4.58 5.49
C LEU A 604 29.56 -3.31 5.10
N ALA A 605 29.25 -2.43 6.06
CA ALA A 605 28.62 -1.13 5.76
C ALA A 605 29.47 -0.31 4.78
N TRP A 606 30.79 -0.28 5.03
CA TRP A 606 31.72 0.40 4.13
C TRP A 606 31.70 -0.22 2.73
N LEU A 607 31.71 -1.54 2.59
CA LEU A 607 31.65 -2.21 1.29
C LEU A 607 30.35 -1.88 0.55
N LEU A 608 29.20 -1.93 1.23
CA LEU A 608 27.91 -1.60 0.64
C LEU A 608 27.92 -0.17 0.08
N ASP A 609 28.46 0.78 0.83
CA ASP A 609 28.62 2.17 0.39
C ASP A 609 29.67 2.32 -0.74
N GLN A 610 30.79 1.57 -0.74
CA GLN A 610 31.73 1.55 -1.88
C GLN A 610 31.08 1.03 -3.16
N ALA A 611 30.18 0.06 -3.04
CA ALA A 611 29.48 -0.57 -4.15
C ALA A 611 28.23 0.21 -4.63
N GLY A 612 27.84 1.29 -3.93
CA GLY A 612 26.58 2.00 -4.21
C GLY A 612 25.33 1.17 -3.86
N ALA A 613 25.47 0.23 -2.92
CA ALA A 613 24.44 -0.70 -2.44
C ALA A 613 23.93 -0.35 -1.04
N GLY A 614 24.02 0.93 -0.63
CA GLY A 614 23.36 1.43 0.56
C GLY A 614 21.83 1.37 0.44
N PRO A 615 21.08 1.29 1.56
CA PRO A 615 19.63 1.34 1.50
C PRO A 615 19.17 2.69 0.97
N VAL A 616 18.11 2.66 0.16
CA VAL A 616 17.35 3.86 -0.21
C VAL A 616 16.09 3.81 0.62
N GLU A 617 16.06 4.59 1.68
CA GLU A 617 14.94 4.59 2.61
C GLU A 617 13.78 5.39 2.03
N TRP A 618 12.65 4.71 1.85
CA TRP A 618 11.41 5.34 1.41
C TRP A 618 10.66 5.89 2.63
N LEU A 619 11.27 6.87 3.31
CA LEU A 619 10.77 7.41 4.56
C LEU A 619 10.33 8.88 4.42
N PRO A 620 9.40 9.35 5.26
CA PRO A 620 9.10 10.77 5.39
C PRO A 620 10.35 11.57 5.74
N GLN A 621 10.43 12.81 5.27
CA GLN A 621 11.50 13.72 5.68
C GLN A 621 11.25 14.19 7.11
N GLU A 622 12.30 14.16 7.94
CA GLU A 622 12.24 14.53 9.35
C GLU A 622 13.26 15.61 9.72
N TRP A 623 12.96 16.37 10.77
CA TRP A 623 13.94 17.27 11.38
C TRP A 623 14.88 16.48 12.28
N ASP A 624 15.92 15.91 11.70
CA ASP A 624 16.92 15.12 12.40
C ASP A 624 18.13 15.95 12.85
N ILE A 625 18.98 15.32 13.67
CA ILE A 625 20.21 15.95 14.20
C ILE A 625 21.15 16.31 13.05
N MET A 626 21.20 15.52 11.98
CA MET A 626 22.10 15.73 10.84
C MET A 626 21.70 16.96 10.02
N THR A 627 20.41 17.13 9.75
CA THR A 627 19.85 18.32 9.09
C THR A 627 20.14 19.56 9.92
N ALA A 628 19.86 19.52 11.22
CA ALA A 628 20.12 20.64 12.12
C ALA A 628 21.62 21.00 12.18
N GLY A 629 22.51 20.00 12.21
CA GLY A 629 23.96 20.19 12.17
C GLY A 629 24.43 20.84 10.86
N THR A 630 23.96 20.32 9.72
CA THR A 630 24.29 20.84 8.38
C THR A 630 23.88 22.30 8.21
N LEU A 631 22.71 22.68 8.72
CA LEU A 631 22.24 24.06 8.71
C LEU A 631 23.08 24.96 9.64
N ALA A 632 23.46 24.47 10.83
CA ALA A 632 24.30 25.22 11.75
C ALA A 632 25.71 25.49 11.20
N HIS A 633 26.32 24.51 10.52
CA HIS A 633 27.63 24.67 9.88
C HIS A 633 27.59 25.74 8.79
N ASP A 634 26.55 25.70 7.94
CA ASP A 634 26.33 26.68 6.87
C ASP A 634 26.23 28.11 7.44
N VAL A 635 25.58 28.28 8.60
CA VAL A 635 25.51 29.58 9.28
C VAL A 635 26.88 30.06 9.76
N LEU A 636 27.65 29.20 10.45
CA LEU A 636 28.98 29.55 10.93
C LEU A 636 29.93 29.93 9.78
N GLU A 637 29.90 29.16 8.69
CA GLU A 637 30.67 29.44 7.47
C GLU A 637 30.41 30.86 6.94
N HIS A 638 29.13 31.26 6.85
CA HIS A 638 28.74 32.56 6.30
C HIS A 638 28.94 33.73 7.28
N LEU A 639 28.97 33.46 8.59
CA LEU A 639 29.21 34.46 9.62
C LEU A 639 30.70 34.79 9.78
N PHE A 640 31.58 33.78 9.75
CA PHE A 640 33.01 33.90 10.08
C PHE A 640 33.91 33.78 8.86
N ARG A 641 33.82 34.71 7.92
CA ARG A 641 34.55 34.61 6.65
C ARG A 641 36.07 34.81 6.79
N PRO A 642 36.90 34.12 5.98
CA PRO A 642 38.34 34.29 6.02
C PRO A 642 38.78 35.74 5.73
N GLY A 643 39.70 36.25 6.56
CA GLY A 643 40.25 37.62 6.42
C GLY A 643 39.28 38.77 6.72
N GLU A 644 38.03 38.49 7.11
CA GLU A 644 37.07 39.51 7.58
C GLU A 644 37.18 39.70 9.12
N PRO A 645 36.89 40.89 9.66
CA PRO A 645 36.85 41.10 11.11
C PRO A 645 35.76 40.25 11.78
N LEU A 646 36.04 39.79 13.01
CA LEU A 646 35.09 38.96 13.76
C LEU A 646 33.79 39.74 14.07
N PRO A 647 32.61 39.18 13.75
CA PRO A 647 31.34 39.87 13.91
C PRO A 647 30.99 40.11 15.39
N SER A 648 30.40 41.26 15.68
CA SER A 648 29.85 41.60 17.00
C SER A 648 28.59 40.79 17.33
N ASP A 649 28.20 40.76 18.61
CA ASP A 649 27.01 40.01 19.07
C ASP A 649 25.69 40.50 18.45
N ILE A 650 25.65 41.77 18.03
CA ILE A 650 24.53 42.38 17.31
C ILE A 650 24.51 41.89 15.87
N GLU A 651 25.66 41.96 15.17
CA GLU A 651 25.78 41.50 13.78
C GLU A 651 25.49 39.99 13.65
N ILE A 652 25.91 39.18 14.64
CA ILE A 652 25.60 37.75 14.68
C ILE A 652 24.08 37.55 14.76
N ALA A 653 23.38 38.26 15.64
CA ALA A 653 21.93 38.12 15.80
C ALA A 653 21.16 38.55 14.55
N GLU A 654 21.57 39.67 13.93
CA GLU A 654 20.90 40.20 12.73
C GLU A 654 21.15 39.36 11.48
N ARG A 655 22.37 38.84 11.30
CA ARG A 655 22.75 38.07 10.10
C ARG A 655 22.33 36.60 10.15
N THR A 656 22.19 35.99 11.32
CA THR A 656 21.88 34.56 11.44
C THR A 656 20.53 34.20 10.80
N SER A 657 19.48 34.96 11.08
CA SER A 657 18.11 34.70 10.58
C SER A 657 18.00 34.64 9.05
N PRO A 658 18.53 35.62 8.27
CA PRO A 658 18.50 35.52 6.81
C PRO A 658 19.39 34.40 6.26
N ILE A 659 20.53 34.11 6.90
CA ILE A 659 21.44 33.03 6.47
C ILE A 659 20.77 31.66 6.65
N ILE A 660 20.20 31.38 7.83
CA ILE A 660 19.56 30.08 8.10
C ILE A 660 18.32 29.87 7.23
N ALA A 661 17.57 30.94 6.92
CA ALA A 661 16.44 30.86 6.00
C ALA A 661 16.88 30.47 4.58
N GLU A 662 18.01 30.99 4.09
CA GLU A 662 18.59 30.58 2.81
C GLU A 662 19.14 29.15 2.85
N ALA A 663 19.82 28.78 3.95
CA ALA A 663 20.30 27.42 4.17
C ALA A 663 19.15 26.39 4.11
N ILE A 664 18.03 26.69 4.76
CA ILE A 664 16.81 25.86 4.73
C ILE A 664 16.26 25.75 3.31
N ARG A 665 16.15 26.86 2.57
CA ARG A 665 15.67 26.83 1.18
C ARG A 665 16.51 25.91 0.29
N ARG A 666 17.83 25.92 0.48
CA ARG A 666 18.80 25.19 -0.35
C ARG A 666 18.97 23.73 0.05
N LYS A 667 19.03 23.43 1.36
CA LYS A 667 19.47 22.13 1.90
C LYS A 667 18.35 21.34 2.58
N ALA A 668 17.28 21.98 3.02
CA ALA A 668 16.19 21.35 3.80
C ALA A 668 14.83 21.98 3.47
N ALA A 669 14.45 22.03 2.19
CA ALA A 669 13.29 22.80 1.75
C ALA A 669 11.97 22.41 2.46
N PHE A 670 11.83 21.15 2.88
CA PHE A 670 10.68 20.64 3.63
C PHE A 670 10.46 21.40 4.96
N ALA A 671 11.55 21.83 5.60
CA ALA A 671 11.49 22.61 6.84
C ALA A 671 10.85 23.99 6.66
N GLN A 672 10.56 24.43 5.43
CA GLN A 672 9.82 25.67 5.21
C GLN A 672 8.36 25.58 5.69
N GLY A 673 7.80 24.36 5.75
CA GLY A 673 6.43 24.11 6.19
C GLY A 673 6.15 24.58 7.62
N SER A 674 4.89 24.87 7.91
CA SER A 674 4.44 25.33 9.24
C SER A 674 4.68 24.30 10.35
N LEU A 675 4.70 23.01 10.00
CA LEU A 675 4.98 21.91 10.93
C LEU A 675 6.32 22.10 11.66
N TRP A 676 7.32 22.66 10.99
CA TRP A 676 8.70 22.77 11.47
C TRP A 676 9.03 24.16 12.03
N ALA A 677 8.02 24.98 12.32
CA ALA A 677 8.23 26.35 12.80
C ALA A 677 9.01 26.38 14.13
N VAL A 678 8.64 25.50 15.06
CA VAL A 678 9.25 25.45 16.41
C VAL A 678 10.72 25.01 16.33
N GLU A 679 11.00 23.99 15.52
CA GLU A 679 12.34 23.44 15.34
C GLU A 679 13.28 24.45 14.68
N ARG A 680 12.79 25.17 13.65
CA ARG A 680 13.54 26.28 13.02
C ARG A 680 13.87 27.39 14.00
N ASP A 681 12.90 27.82 14.79
CA ASP A 681 13.08 28.88 15.78
C ASP A 681 14.05 28.43 16.90
N SER A 682 13.97 27.16 17.32
CA SER A 682 14.91 26.58 18.29
C SER A 682 16.32 26.58 17.73
N LEU A 683 16.53 26.03 16.53
CA LEU A 683 17.85 25.98 15.91
C LEU A 683 18.43 27.37 15.69
N THR A 684 17.63 28.35 15.26
CA THR A 684 18.07 29.73 15.08
C THR A 684 18.63 30.31 16.40
N ARG A 685 17.92 30.12 17.52
CA ARG A 685 18.39 30.57 18.84
C ARG A 685 19.66 29.84 19.29
N GLU A 686 19.71 28.52 19.12
CA GLU A 686 20.86 27.69 19.46
C GLU A 686 22.11 28.13 18.67
N VAL A 687 21.97 28.37 17.37
CA VAL A 687 23.08 28.78 16.50
C VAL A 687 23.56 30.20 16.82
N ILE A 688 22.65 31.14 17.15
CA ILE A 688 23.05 32.49 17.60
C ILE A 688 23.91 32.39 18.86
N LEU A 689 23.51 31.58 19.84
CA LEU A 689 24.27 31.39 21.07
C LEU A 689 25.64 30.76 20.79
N ALA A 690 25.67 29.68 20.01
CA ALA A 690 26.91 29.02 19.63
C ALA A 690 27.86 29.95 18.86
N ALA A 691 27.35 30.75 17.93
CA ALA A 691 28.14 31.72 17.16
C ALA A 691 28.73 32.83 18.06
N ARG A 692 27.97 33.35 19.04
CA ARG A 692 28.49 34.35 20.01
C ARG A 692 29.62 33.78 20.86
N ASN A 693 29.44 32.56 21.35
CA ASN A 693 30.46 31.88 22.14
C ASN A 693 31.71 31.58 21.30
N TRP A 694 31.52 31.17 20.05
CA TRP A 694 32.62 30.98 19.09
C TRP A 694 33.38 32.28 18.80
N ALA A 695 32.69 33.39 18.55
CA ALA A 695 33.32 34.70 18.37
C ALA A 695 34.13 35.13 19.60
N THR A 696 33.61 34.86 20.79
CA THR A 696 34.30 35.14 22.06
C THR A 696 35.58 34.30 22.20
N ALA A 697 35.50 33.01 21.90
CA ALA A 697 36.66 32.12 21.92
C ALA A 697 37.73 32.51 20.89
N LEU A 698 37.34 32.85 19.66
CA LEU A 698 38.26 33.31 18.62
C LEU A 698 39.02 34.59 19.05
N ARG A 699 38.34 35.54 19.70
CA ARG A 699 38.97 36.74 20.26
C ARG A 699 39.95 36.41 21.38
N ALA A 700 39.56 35.51 22.29
CA ALA A 700 40.39 35.10 23.42
C ALA A 700 41.67 34.36 22.96
N MET A 701 41.56 33.52 21.93
CA MET A 701 42.69 32.83 21.30
C MET A 701 43.54 33.74 20.40
N GLN A 702 43.08 34.96 20.09
CA GLN A 702 43.65 35.84 19.08
C GLN A 702 43.83 35.13 17.73
N ALA A 703 42.86 34.28 17.39
CA ALA A 703 42.91 33.42 16.21
C ALA A 703 42.32 34.13 14.98
N GLU A 704 42.99 34.00 13.84
CA GLU A 704 42.52 34.46 12.54
C GLU A 704 41.89 33.29 11.77
N VAL A 705 40.70 33.49 11.19
CA VAL A 705 40.09 32.49 10.28
C VAL A 705 40.80 32.55 8.93
N VAL A 706 41.50 31.48 8.57
CA VAL A 706 42.28 31.40 7.32
C VAL A 706 41.47 30.78 6.19
N ALA A 707 40.63 29.81 6.51
CA ALA A 707 39.79 29.12 5.55
C ALA A 707 38.59 28.47 6.25
N ASN A 708 37.44 28.42 5.58
CA ASN A 708 36.28 27.61 5.97
C ASN A 708 35.92 26.66 4.83
N GLU A 709 35.30 25.52 5.17
CA GLU A 709 34.85 24.49 4.21
C GLU A 709 35.94 24.13 3.18
N VAL A 710 37.17 23.98 3.68
CA VAL A 710 38.35 23.86 2.82
C VAL A 710 38.64 22.40 2.49
N GLY A 711 38.78 22.12 1.19
CA GLY A 711 39.14 20.80 0.70
C GLY A 711 40.59 20.46 1.04
N LEU A 712 40.79 19.40 1.84
CA LEU A 712 42.09 18.84 2.18
C LEU A 712 42.36 17.59 1.33
N ARG A 713 43.60 17.44 0.85
CA ARG A 713 44.06 16.27 0.11
C ARG A 713 45.43 15.85 0.62
N GLY A 714 45.62 14.56 0.83
CA GLY A 714 46.89 14.02 1.30
C GLY A 714 46.99 12.52 1.08
N THR A 715 48.06 11.93 1.60
CA THR A 715 48.25 10.47 1.57
C THR A 715 48.55 9.95 2.97
N TRP A 716 47.98 8.80 3.30
CA TRP A 716 48.19 8.11 4.57
C TRP A 716 48.17 6.60 4.34
N HIS A 717 49.19 5.88 4.81
CA HIS A 717 49.29 4.42 4.65
C HIS A 717 49.05 3.89 3.22
N GLY A 718 49.51 4.62 2.21
CA GLY A 718 49.42 4.21 0.80
C GLY A 718 48.06 4.44 0.15
N ILE A 719 47.08 5.02 0.86
CA ILE A 719 45.80 5.43 0.28
C ILE A 719 45.74 6.96 0.10
N ALA A 720 45.06 7.39 -0.96
CA ALA A 720 44.74 8.79 -1.17
C ALA A 720 43.60 9.20 -0.24
N LEU A 721 43.74 10.34 0.42
CA LEU A 721 42.74 10.93 1.28
C LEU A 721 42.19 12.22 0.69
N ARG A 722 40.88 12.42 0.87
CA ARG A 722 40.21 13.70 0.58
C ARG A 722 39.16 13.97 1.65
N GLY A 723 39.21 15.16 2.25
CA GLY A 723 38.22 15.61 3.22
C GLY A 723 37.94 17.11 3.09
N PHE A 724 37.01 17.61 3.89
CA PHE A 724 36.71 19.01 4.02
C PHE A 724 36.78 19.36 5.50
N ALA A 725 37.61 20.34 5.86
CA ALA A 725 37.67 20.85 7.22
C ALA A 725 36.73 22.05 7.34
N ASP A 726 35.91 22.06 8.41
CA ASP A 726 34.89 23.08 8.61
C ASP A 726 35.53 24.48 8.76
N SER A 727 36.62 24.59 9.54
CA SER A 727 37.40 25.82 9.64
C SER A 727 38.88 25.54 9.92
N VAL A 728 39.76 26.42 9.45
CA VAL A 728 41.19 26.41 9.76
C VAL A 728 41.59 27.79 10.27
N LEU A 729 42.15 27.82 11.47
CA LEU A 729 42.57 29.03 12.16
C LEU A 729 44.09 29.16 12.17
N ARG A 730 44.58 30.40 12.20
CA ARG A 730 45.97 30.75 12.46
C ARG A 730 46.09 31.41 13.82
N LEU A 731 46.96 30.87 14.66
CA LEU A 731 47.27 31.42 15.98
C LEU A 731 48.40 32.48 15.88
N PRO A 732 48.59 33.33 16.90
CA PRO A 732 49.60 34.39 16.90
C PRO A 732 51.03 33.89 16.63
N ASP A 733 51.35 32.67 17.08
CA ASP A 733 52.67 32.04 16.91
C ASP A 733 52.89 31.46 15.50
N GLY A 734 51.89 31.58 14.61
CA GLY A 734 51.92 31.05 13.24
C GLY A 734 51.48 29.58 13.11
N ASP A 735 51.16 28.94 14.24
CA ASP A 735 50.58 27.60 14.30
C ASP A 735 49.17 27.56 13.67
N LEU A 736 48.80 26.41 13.11
CA LEU A 736 47.47 26.19 12.54
C LEU A 736 46.60 25.30 13.44
N LEU A 737 45.33 25.67 13.58
CA LEU A 737 44.34 24.86 14.28
C LEU A 737 43.21 24.47 13.32
N ILE A 738 43.06 23.17 13.06
CA ILE A 738 41.96 22.63 12.26
C ILE A 738 40.76 22.44 13.18
N VAL A 739 39.63 23.07 12.87
CA VAL A 739 38.43 23.02 13.69
C VAL A 739 37.34 22.25 12.95
N ASP A 740 36.72 21.30 13.66
CA ASP A 740 35.56 20.54 13.22
C ASP A 740 34.37 20.92 14.12
N HIS A 741 33.34 21.51 13.52
CA HIS A 741 32.12 21.91 14.22
C HIS A 741 31.23 20.68 14.41
N LYS A 742 30.62 20.55 15.59
CA LYS A 742 29.68 19.43 15.86
C LYS A 742 28.49 19.89 16.66
N LYS A 743 27.29 19.54 16.18
CA LYS A 743 26.03 19.67 16.94
C LYS A 743 25.89 18.58 18.01
N SER A 744 26.85 18.52 18.93
CA SER A 744 26.88 17.60 20.06
C SER A 744 27.31 18.33 21.33
N ARG A 745 27.26 17.64 22.47
CA ARG A 745 27.84 18.11 23.74
C ARG A 745 29.29 17.66 23.88
N THR A 746 30.02 18.30 24.79
CA THR A 746 31.46 18.09 25.01
C THR A 746 31.79 16.72 25.59
N GLY A 747 30.99 16.21 26.53
CA GLY A 747 31.34 15.02 27.32
C GLY A 747 31.74 13.78 26.53
N GLN A 748 30.86 13.28 25.64
CA GLN A 748 31.15 12.05 24.88
C GLN A 748 32.35 12.20 23.94
N ARG A 749 32.52 13.37 23.31
CA ARG A 749 33.65 13.64 22.41
C ARG A 749 34.97 13.71 23.17
N GLN A 750 34.97 14.33 24.35
CA GLN A 750 36.13 14.36 25.24
C GLN A 750 36.56 12.95 25.65
N GLU A 751 35.61 12.11 26.07
CA GLU A 751 35.88 10.72 26.43
C GLU A 751 36.47 9.93 25.24
N ARG A 752 35.92 10.10 24.03
CA ARG A 752 36.43 9.48 22.79
C ARG A 752 37.87 9.88 22.49
N MET A 753 38.18 11.18 22.57
CA MET A 753 39.53 11.69 22.35
C MET A 753 40.50 11.16 23.41
N GLN A 754 40.13 11.17 24.69
CA GLN A 754 40.97 10.65 25.77
C GLN A 754 41.21 9.13 25.65
N ALA A 755 40.25 8.38 25.12
CA ALA A 755 40.36 6.95 24.88
C ALA A 755 41.18 6.58 23.62
N GLY A 756 41.61 7.56 22.81
CA GLY A 756 42.43 7.32 21.63
C GLY A 756 41.67 6.82 20.39
N TRP A 757 40.36 7.09 20.30
CA TRP A 757 39.47 6.62 19.23
C TRP A 757 38.96 7.73 18.29
N ASP A 758 39.51 8.94 18.38
CA ASP A 758 39.20 10.02 17.44
C ASP A 758 40.04 9.90 16.17
N LEU A 759 39.36 9.65 15.04
CA LEU A 759 40.00 9.42 13.75
C LEU A 759 39.90 10.64 12.83
N GLN A 760 38.74 11.31 12.85
CA GLN A 760 38.38 12.33 11.87
C GLN A 760 39.37 13.50 11.84
N THR A 761 39.58 14.14 12.99
CA THR A 761 40.46 15.32 13.08
C THR A 761 41.93 14.96 12.82
N GLU A 762 42.35 13.77 13.25
CA GLU A 762 43.69 13.27 12.98
C GLU A 762 43.99 13.12 11.49
N LEU A 763 43.04 12.59 10.73
CA LEU A 763 43.20 12.46 9.28
C LEU A 763 43.24 13.82 8.59
N TYR A 764 42.54 14.84 9.10
CA TYR A 764 42.70 16.22 8.62
C TYR A 764 44.11 16.75 8.89
N ARG A 765 44.63 16.55 10.10
CA ARG A 765 46.01 16.89 10.46
C ARG A 765 47.02 16.18 9.55
N ALA A 766 46.81 14.90 9.27
CA ALA A 766 47.66 14.12 8.37
C ALA A 766 47.64 14.63 6.93
N MET A 767 46.47 15.03 6.40
CA MET A 767 46.35 15.60 5.06
C MET A 767 47.06 16.95 4.92
N LEU A 768 47.05 17.79 5.95
CA LEU A 768 47.81 19.05 5.94
C LEU A 768 49.30 18.86 6.19
N SER A 769 49.68 17.86 6.98
CA SER A 769 51.09 17.53 7.26
C SER A 769 51.77 16.87 6.06
N ASN A 770 51.03 16.10 5.26
CA ASN A 770 51.51 15.43 4.05
C ASN A 770 50.55 15.68 2.87
N PRO A 771 50.54 16.93 2.34
CA PRO A 771 49.60 17.32 1.31
C PRO A 771 49.91 16.63 -0.02
N ALA A 772 48.86 16.22 -0.73
CA ALA A 772 48.99 15.76 -2.09
C ALA A 772 49.43 16.92 -3.00
N PRO A 773 50.18 16.67 -4.09
CA PRO A 773 50.57 17.73 -5.01
C PRO A 773 49.31 18.46 -5.54
N PRO A 774 49.34 19.80 -5.60
CA PRO A 774 48.21 20.57 -6.09
C PRO A 774 47.96 20.23 -7.57
N PRO A 775 46.69 20.23 -8.02
CA PRO A 775 46.40 20.08 -9.45
C PRO A 775 47.06 21.22 -10.25
N GLU A 776 47.45 20.93 -11.49
CA GLU A 776 48.11 21.88 -12.38
C GLU A 776 47.28 23.17 -12.51
N GLY A 777 47.89 24.32 -12.23
CA GLY A 777 47.21 25.63 -12.28
C GLY A 777 46.40 26.02 -11.03
N ALA A 778 46.43 25.24 -9.95
CA ALA A 778 45.77 25.61 -8.70
C ALA A 778 46.40 26.86 -8.05
N PRO A 779 45.60 27.73 -7.41
CA PRO A 779 46.12 28.85 -6.62
C PRO A 779 47.02 28.34 -5.48
N PRO A 780 48.02 29.14 -5.04
CA PRO A 780 48.86 28.78 -3.91
C PRO A 780 47.99 28.49 -2.68
N SER A 781 48.31 27.40 -1.97
CA SER A 781 47.58 26.99 -0.78
C SER A 781 47.53 28.15 0.23
N PRO A 782 46.38 28.44 0.87
CA PRO A 782 46.31 29.44 1.94
C PRO A 782 47.16 29.06 3.16
N PHE A 783 47.68 27.84 3.17
CA PHE A 783 48.58 27.28 4.18
C PHE A 783 50.06 27.38 3.78
N ASN A 784 50.42 27.94 2.62
CA ASN A 784 51.83 28.10 2.22
C ASN A 784 52.58 29.04 3.18
N GLY A 785 53.78 28.63 3.61
CA GLY A 785 54.63 29.42 4.54
C GLY A 785 54.44 29.09 6.02
N THR A 786 53.71 28.02 6.37
CA THR A 786 53.63 27.51 7.74
C THR A 786 54.95 26.87 8.17
N HIS A 787 55.55 27.43 9.22
CA HIS A 787 56.69 26.85 9.93
C HIS A 787 56.31 26.38 11.35
N GLY A 788 55.04 26.53 11.73
CA GLY A 788 54.48 26.18 13.04
C GLY A 788 53.88 24.78 13.12
N LYS A 789 53.41 24.40 14.31
CA LYS A 789 52.71 23.14 14.60
C LYS A 789 51.29 23.16 14.03
N ILE A 790 50.73 21.96 13.80
CA ILE A 790 49.35 21.77 13.36
C ILE A 790 48.59 21.04 14.48
N GLY A 791 47.64 21.75 15.08
CA GLY A 791 46.71 21.22 16.07
C GLY A 791 45.34 20.94 15.46
N VAL A 792 44.52 20.26 16.24
CA VAL A 792 43.12 19.98 15.90
C VAL A 792 42.21 20.37 17.05
N ALA A 793 40.99 20.78 16.73
CA ALA A 793 39.98 21.07 17.71
C ALA A 793 38.57 20.66 17.26
N TYR A 794 37.73 20.34 18.24
CA TYR A 794 36.28 20.30 18.06
C TYR A 794 35.65 21.53 18.69
N HIS A 795 34.68 22.12 17.99
CA HIS A 795 33.79 23.16 18.54
C HIS A 795 32.38 22.57 18.66
N LEU A 796 31.89 22.44 19.89
CA LEU A 796 30.68 21.71 20.24
C LEU A 796 29.51 22.67 20.44
N LEU A 797 28.53 22.65 19.55
CA LEU A 797 27.50 23.69 19.46
C LEU A 797 26.49 23.65 20.61
N ASN A 798 26.22 22.49 21.20
CA ASN A 798 25.13 22.34 22.19
C ASN A 798 25.50 22.87 23.59
N ASP A 799 26.80 22.95 23.91
CA ASP A 799 27.31 23.47 25.18
C ASP A 799 28.50 24.44 25.02
N SER A 800 28.86 24.78 23.77
CA SER A 800 29.93 25.72 23.40
C SER A 800 31.33 25.35 23.90
N GLY A 801 31.57 24.07 24.20
CA GLY A 801 32.91 23.61 24.56
C GLY A 801 33.83 23.55 23.35
N ILE A 802 35.12 23.80 23.59
CA ILE A 802 36.19 23.63 22.60
C ILE A 802 37.20 22.63 23.14
N LEU A 803 37.40 21.52 22.43
CA LEU A 803 38.39 20.49 22.78
C LEU A 803 39.58 20.62 21.83
N CYS A 804 40.79 20.81 22.33
CA CYS A 804 41.99 21.04 21.51
C CYS A 804 43.06 19.97 21.76
N HIS A 805 43.77 19.56 20.72
CA HIS A 805 44.90 18.63 20.79
C HIS A 805 46.04 19.03 19.84
N GLY A 806 47.29 18.74 20.23
CA GLY A 806 48.50 18.99 19.43
C GLY A 806 49.11 20.38 19.56
N ILE A 807 48.35 21.36 20.07
CA ILE A 807 48.81 22.71 20.43
C ILE A 807 48.24 23.10 21.80
N GLU A 808 49.04 23.81 22.60
CA GLU A 808 48.62 24.35 23.88
C GLU A 808 48.06 25.78 23.68
N ILE A 809 46.80 25.99 24.06
CA ILE A 809 46.11 27.27 23.93
C ILE A 809 45.64 27.70 25.31
N ALA A 810 46.26 28.75 25.85
CA ALA A 810 45.91 29.30 27.16
C ALA A 810 44.73 30.28 27.04
N SER A 811 43.53 29.76 26.78
CA SER A 811 42.29 30.53 26.67
C SER A 811 41.18 29.93 27.53
N GLU A 812 40.39 30.79 28.16
CA GLU A 812 39.16 30.40 28.85
C GLU A 812 38.18 29.76 27.84
N GLY A 813 37.55 28.65 28.22
CA GLY A 813 36.63 27.89 27.35
C GLY A 813 37.29 26.84 26.43
N VAL A 814 38.62 26.78 26.35
CA VAL A 814 39.36 25.76 25.59
C VAL A 814 39.91 24.68 26.52
N THR A 815 39.54 23.43 26.28
CA THR A 815 39.98 22.27 27.07
C THR A 815 41.06 21.50 26.30
N PRO A 816 42.32 21.47 26.78
CA PRO A 816 43.38 20.71 26.14
C PRO A 816 43.26 19.20 26.43
N ILE A 817 43.46 18.38 25.41
CA ILE A 817 43.57 16.92 25.50
C ILE A 817 45.03 16.52 25.24
N THR A 818 45.72 16.06 26.28
CA THR A 818 47.14 15.70 26.23
C THR A 818 47.39 14.25 25.79
N ALA A 819 46.39 13.37 25.93
CA ALA A 819 46.46 12.00 25.44
C ALA A 819 46.54 11.96 23.90
N ASP A 820 47.14 10.91 23.33
CA ASP A 820 47.07 10.65 21.90
C ASP A 820 45.64 10.29 21.51
N ILE A 821 45.02 11.17 20.72
CA ILE A 821 43.58 11.11 20.45
C ILE A 821 43.19 10.00 19.47
N SER A 822 44.14 9.39 18.78
CA SER A 822 43.88 8.54 17.60
C SER A 822 44.61 7.20 17.61
N VAL A 823 45.52 6.96 18.56
CA VAL A 823 46.42 5.79 18.58
C VAL A 823 45.69 4.45 18.37
N ASN A 824 44.54 4.24 19.02
CA ASN A 824 43.78 2.99 18.93
C ASN A 824 43.01 2.91 17.61
N ALA A 825 42.37 4.01 17.19
CA ALA A 825 41.66 4.07 15.92
C ALA A 825 42.58 3.84 14.72
N LEU A 826 43.75 4.49 14.68
CA LEU A 826 44.71 4.33 13.58
C LEU A 826 45.29 2.91 13.54
N LYS A 827 45.51 2.26 14.69
CA LYS A 827 45.98 0.87 14.74
C LYS A 827 44.95 -0.07 14.10
N MET A 828 43.68 0.01 14.53
CA MET A 828 42.62 -0.84 13.99
C MET A 828 42.35 -0.52 12.52
N LEU A 829 42.39 0.76 12.11
CA LEU A 829 42.19 1.14 10.72
C LEU A 829 43.23 0.50 9.78
N LYS A 830 44.50 0.41 10.20
CA LYS A 830 45.56 -0.27 9.42
C LYS A 830 45.22 -1.74 9.19
N GLU A 831 44.72 -2.43 10.22
CA GLU A 831 44.29 -3.83 10.11
C GLU A 831 43.10 -3.98 9.15
N ARG A 832 42.10 -3.09 9.26
CA ARG A 832 40.93 -3.09 8.36
C ARG A 832 41.32 -2.78 6.91
N LEU A 833 42.23 -1.83 6.68
CA LEU A 833 42.72 -1.50 5.33
C LEU A 833 43.47 -2.68 4.69
N ALA A 834 44.26 -3.41 5.48
CA ALA A 834 44.93 -4.62 4.99
C ALA A 834 43.94 -5.72 4.60
N ASP A 835 42.88 -5.92 5.40
CA ASP A 835 41.80 -6.87 5.08
C ASP A 835 41.13 -6.53 3.74
N VAL A 836 40.64 -5.29 3.61
CA VAL A 836 39.88 -4.90 2.40
C VAL A 836 40.78 -4.84 1.17
N GLY A 837 42.06 -4.48 1.33
CA GLY A 837 43.07 -4.55 0.28
C GLY A 837 43.32 -5.98 -0.21
N ALA A 838 43.22 -6.97 0.68
CA ALA A 838 43.32 -8.40 0.35
C ALA A 838 41.99 -9.01 -0.15
N GLY A 839 40.91 -8.23 -0.21
CA GLY A 839 39.59 -8.74 -0.60
C GLY A 839 38.82 -9.43 0.50
N HIS A 840 39.12 -9.13 1.77
CA HIS A 840 38.46 -9.71 2.93
C HIS A 840 37.51 -8.69 3.58
N ILE A 841 36.29 -9.14 3.89
CA ILE A 841 35.32 -8.42 4.71
C ILE A 841 35.07 -9.24 5.96
N ARG A 842 35.48 -8.67 7.09
CA ARG A 842 35.23 -9.23 8.41
C ARG A 842 33.90 -8.70 8.92
N LEU A 843 32.93 -9.59 9.03
CA LEU A 843 31.56 -9.31 9.47
C LEU A 843 31.55 -8.90 10.94
N ASN A 844 30.54 -8.12 11.30
CA ASN A 844 30.35 -7.70 12.68
C ASN A 844 29.87 -8.85 13.57
N SER A 845 30.12 -8.75 14.86
CA SER A 845 29.61 -9.67 15.90
C SER A 845 28.59 -8.96 16.79
N ALA A 846 27.79 -9.73 17.54
CA ALA A 846 26.86 -9.20 18.53
C ALA A 846 27.54 -8.35 19.62
N GLU A 847 28.84 -8.51 19.84
CA GLU A 847 29.62 -7.76 20.85
C GLU A 847 30.08 -6.38 20.34
N ASP A 848 30.15 -6.17 19.03
CA ASP A 848 30.76 -4.98 18.43
C ASP A 848 30.01 -3.68 18.82
N ALA A 849 28.68 -3.74 18.92
CA ALA A 849 27.88 -2.60 19.35
C ALA A 849 28.26 -2.13 20.76
N GLY A 850 28.47 -3.09 21.68
CA GLY A 850 28.93 -2.83 23.04
C GLY A 850 30.37 -2.31 23.08
N PHE A 851 31.25 -2.88 22.26
CA PHE A 851 32.65 -2.46 22.15
C PHE A 851 32.78 -0.99 21.68
N PHE A 852 32.12 -0.62 20.58
CA PHE A 852 32.22 0.75 20.05
C PHE A 852 31.58 1.79 20.98
N SER A 853 30.41 1.48 21.53
CA SER A 853 29.72 2.42 22.44
C SER A 853 30.43 2.60 23.78
N LYS A 854 30.86 1.50 24.44
CA LYS A 854 31.42 1.55 25.80
C LYS A 854 32.92 1.79 25.84
N MET A 855 33.69 1.09 24.99
CA MET A 855 35.17 1.18 24.99
C MET A 855 35.66 2.30 24.08
N CYS A 856 35.10 2.42 22.87
CA CYS A 856 35.54 3.43 21.91
C CYS A 856 34.84 4.79 22.10
N LYS A 857 33.76 4.83 22.90
CA LYS A 857 32.93 6.03 23.13
C LYS A 857 32.39 6.63 21.83
N LEU A 858 32.13 5.75 20.86
CA LEU A 858 31.68 6.07 19.51
C LEU A 858 30.25 5.53 19.33
N THR A 859 29.35 6.36 18.84
CA THR A 859 28.00 5.91 18.48
C THR A 859 28.08 5.10 17.18
N PRO A 860 27.75 3.80 17.18
CA PRO A 860 28.07 2.89 16.07
C PRO A 860 27.01 2.97 14.95
N TYR A 861 26.75 4.18 14.41
CA TYR A 861 25.76 4.40 13.35
C TYR A 861 25.99 3.52 12.11
N ALA A 862 27.24 3.12 11.84
CA ALA A 862 27.55 2.22 10.75
C ALA A 862 26.91 0.83 10.89
N LEU A 863 26.57 0.36 12.10
CA LEU A 863 25.86 -0.91 12.31
C LEU A 863 24.37 -0.82 11.96
N GLU A 864 23.80 0.38 12.03
CA GLU A 864 22.39 0.67 11.74
C GLU A 864 22.19 1.10 10.27
N ALA A 865 23.29 1.32 9.54
CA ALA A 865 23.26 1.87 8.18
C ALA A 865 22.60 0.96 7.13
N SER A 866 22.32 -0.31 7.45
CA SER A 866 21.58 -1.23 6.57
C SER A 866 21.06 -2.43 7.37
N PRO A 867 19.81 -2.89 7.11
CA PRO A 867 19.30 -4.15 7.66
C PRO A 867 20.16 -5.36 7.32
N LEU A 868 20.93 -5.30 6.22
CA LEU A 868 21.86 -6.36 5.84
C LEU A 868 23.00 -6.51 6.85
N ILE A 869 23.36 -5.49 7.61
CA ILE A 869 24.44 -5.59 8.58
C ILE A 869 23.98 -6.45 9.75
N ALA A 870 22.76 -6.22 10.24
CA ALA A 870 22.14 -7.06 11.26
C ALA A 870 21.99 -8.52 10.78
N ALA A 871 21.50 -8.72 9.56
CA ALA A 871 21.32 -10.07 8.98
C ALA A 871 22.64 -10.84 8.79
N PHE A 872 23.77 -10.14 8.67
CA PHE A 872 25.09 -10.73 8.50
C PHE A 872 25.94 -10.65 9.79
N THR A 873 25.35 -10.27 10.92
CA THR A 873 26.04 -10.23 12.21
C THR A 873 26.18 -11.64 12.79
N ILE A 874 27.41 -12.01 13.16
CA ILE A 874 27.72 -13.33 13.69
C ILE A 874 27.29 -13.43 15.15
N GLY A 875 26.63 -14.53 15.50
CA GLY A 875 26.21 -14.80 16.88
C GLY A 875 24.94 -14.07 17.30
N ALA A 876 24.30 -13.31 16.39
CA ALA A 876 22.90 -12.97 16.53
C ALA A 876 22.11 -14.26 16.33
N GLY A 877 21.65 -14.89 17.42
CA GLY A 877 20.70 -15.99 17.31
C GLY A 877 19.52 -15.53 16.46
N ASN A 878 19.03 -16.38 15.56
CA ASN A 878 17.73 -16.16 14.96
C ASN A 878 16.75 -15.96 16.12
N ALA A 879 16.17 -14.78 16.25
CA ALA A 879 14.94 -14.62 17.02
C ALA A 879 13.89 -15.46 16.29
N VAL A 880 13.85 -16.75 16.63
CA VAL A 880 12.62 -17.51 16.57
C VAL A 880 11.82 -16.93 17.71
N ASP A 881 10.67 -16.33 17.40
CA ASP A 881 9.70 -15.94 18.42
C ASP A 881 9.44 -17.15 19.32
N GLU A 882 9.94 -17.11 20.56
CA GLU A 882 9.72 -18.12 21.60
C GLU A 882 8.31 -17.97 22.22
N ASP A 883 7.29 -17.72 21.39
CA ASP A 883 5.87 -17.76 21.76
C ASP A 883 5.11 -18.80 20.90
N GLU A 884 5.75 -19.92 20.57
CA GLU A 884 5.09 -21.15 20.11
C GLU A 884 5.60 -22.36 20.93
N GLU A 885 4.98 -22.57 22.10
CA GLU A 885 4.77 -23.91 22.71
C GLU A 885 3.29 -24.11 23.07
#